data_AF-M8DLV6-F1
#
_entry.id   AF-M8DLV6-F1
#
_cell.length_a   1.000
_cell.length_b   1.000
_cell.length_c   1.000
_cell.angle_alpha   90.00
_cell.angle_beta   90.00
_cell.angle_gamma   90.00
#
_symmetry.space_group_name_H-M   'P 1'
#
loop_
_entity.id
_entity.type
_entity.pdbx_description
1 polymer ?
#
loop_
_entity_poly.entity_id
_entity_poly.type
_entity_poly.pdbx_seq_one_letter_code
_entity_poly.pdbx_strand_id
1 'polypeptide(L)'
;MAYQPKSYRKFLAGTVSAAVVASAIAPVASASFTDVAGSVHADDIATLVAKGYIKGYSDGTFKPNQSLTRGEAAIIFSRILKDAGVTEKGAGFPDVPASKAELAEAVAIVQAAGIMTGDEKGNFNPNANITREQMAKVVVEAFKLTKPANYTTKVTDLDKAGAWAREYIQVLEANGVTKNTEFMPKQNVTRGQFASFVVRAMNVGVTVVTPEVESVSAIGSKKLEVKFNKAVDDTKAKFEVKKGSITSSIAKVTFAQDKKSAVIELAGKLSKGEYTVNVTGVSEETLSTKVNVEDEKVAKIELLSDAAVASTINNSGNVTEVEVAYRVYNQYGEDVTKTTPLVATAGIVTTNGAQDVVASNGTLTISNLTNSKLGDKFAVSLVHAETAVSATATVTISNKSTVSEVAIGGLYNADNETLTEDSTASDFMLLVNAKDQYGNDITDAGKVKDDLIVTVSDQTVASVNSYSNGTATFEKVKINGKDQVVLKLANGVSGNLKAGKTTVTLISKTTGKSASFEVTVGHGVKVDTINFTAPDGIVAANEAVRIPFEALDLDGKAVNKASILNDTSTPANVRGVKVTATGAGLNRAVTFSQDYVTGKSYLEVTPTQEGKLTLTAITATNKVATITIDVKKEAVPTTLIGFDDDVATNALLHEVFVLSSTNFKVQDQYGRVMSDSKFVAKLGTDNGKYRIVVTEADAPTQTDGHGGAFKLSGTVIDNTTSSVTFTAGARKGTETITFKLEKNDNGTWKNVTGSEYELNARAVELNEIKSYDVADLTQMFDEKGYNAELVNDDKYDQTFKVYGVLSDGSKVIMPANPSDDAKTAFNNSNLEYYTVTTNDESVLSVVDDTDANKSLLDVIAAASYATNTTEKEFQVKVTINHTGDVITKTVKVSKEKPQVVGIQFDDTTDPDTLTHGKVEDSIEKGAVYELPAATLNAGTAAAVLPVVKVIDQYGKSTFVDASGVVTFTTGVTTNVTSVTFSNIVDEDKGKEIVITNNGKVNAKIAGLEALDNFTTTFTFANGKTAELKVVVTE
;
A
#
# COMPACT_ATOMS: atom_id res chain seq x y z
N MET A 1 22.84 22.56 2.28
CA MET A 1 22.74 21.36 3.15
C MET A 1 21.88 20.35 2.42
N ALA A 2 22.43 19.19 2.07
CA ALA A 2 21.65 18.14 1.40
C ALA A 2 20.59 17.59 2.37
N TYR A 3 19.39 17.33 1.85
CA TYR A 3 18.28 16.72 2.57
C TYR A 3 18.73 15.38 3.18
N GLN A 4 18.55 15.22 4.50
CA GLN A 4 18.89 13.99 5.24
C GLN A 4 17.60 13.24 5.62
N PRO A 5 17.40 11.99 5.17
CA PRO A 5 16.16 11.25 5.34
C PRO A 5 15.80 10.88 6.81
N LYS A 6 14.50 10.73 7.11
CA LYS A 6 13.98 10.53 8.48
C LYS A 6 14.40 9.19 9.10
N SER A 7 14.58 8.15 8.29
CA SER A 7 15.05 6.82 8.73
C SER A 7 16.48 6.85 9.28
N TYR A 8 17.35 7.67 8.69
CA TYR A 8 18.73 7.83 9.13
C TYR A 8 18.86 8.47 10.52
N ARG A 9 17.85 9.26 10.95
CA ARG A 9 17.76 9.79 12.32
C ARG A 9 17.34 8.73 13.35
N LYS A 10 16.62 7.68 12.93
CA LYS A 10 16.21 6.56 13.81
C LYS A 10 17.36 5.58 14.09
N PHE A 11 18.30 5.42 13.15
CA PHE A 11 19.54 4.65 13.35
C PHE A 11 20.31 5.10 14.61
N LEU A 12 20.30 6.41 14.92
CA LEU A 12 21.00 6.99 16.06
C LEU A 12 20.35 6.70 17.43
N ALA A 13 19.09 6.25 17.46
CA ALA A 13 18.36 5.99 18.70
C ALA A 13 18.43 4.51 19.15
N GLY A 14 18.82 3.59 18.26
CA GLY A 14 18.75 2.14 18.48
C GLY A 14 20.00 1.45 19.02
N THR A 15 21.15 2.14 19.16
CA THR A 15 22.44 1.49 19.47
C THR A 15 22.91 1.63 20.92
N VAL A 16 22.02 1.92 21.88
CA VAL A 16 22.35 1.77 23.31
C VAL A 16 21.93 0.40 23.81
N SER A 17 22.83 -0.57 23.69
CA SER A 17 22.92 -1.69 24.62
C SER A 17 24.34 -2.24 24.59
N ALA A 18 25.17 -1.75 25.52
CA ALA A 18 26.34 -2.46 25.98
C ALA A 18 26.28 -2.50 27.52
N ALA A 19 25.39 -3.33 28.05
CA ALA A 19 25.68 -3.97 29.33
C ALA A 19 26.84 -4.94 29.04
N VAL A 20 28.03 -4.60 29.53
CA VAL A 20 29.19 -5.49 29.47
C VAL A 20 28.93 -6.65 30.41
N VAL A 21 28.28 -7.70 29.91
CA VAL A 21 28.46 -9.04 30.46
C VAL A 21 29.66 -9.61 29.71
N ALA A 22 30.78 -9.73 30.41
CA ALA A 22 31.94 -10.46 29.93
C ALA A 22 31.59 -11.94 29.79
N SER A 23 30.93 -12.30 28.69
CA SER A 23 30.76 -13.68 28.27
C SER A 23 31.91 -14.03 27.36
N ALA A 24 32.70 -15.02 27.76
CA ALA A 24 33.74 -15.61 26.93
C ALA A 24 33.14 -15.98 25.56
N ILE A 25 33.66 -15.36 24.51
CA ILE A 25 33.29 -15.65 23.12
C ILE A 25 33.73 -17.09 22.84
N ALA A 26 32.77 -18.02 22.78
CA ALA A 26 33.00 -19.30 22.15
C ALA A 26 33.37 -19.05 20.68
N PRO A 27 34.28 -19.84 20.08
CA PRO A 27 34.64 -19.67 18.68
C PRO A 27 33.41 -20.02 17.82
N VAL A 28 32.72 -19.01 17.32
CA VAL A 28 31.69 -19.17 16.30
C VAL A 28 32.41 -19.66 15.04
N ALA A 29 32.00 -20.83 14.54
CA ALA A 29 32.58 -21.50 13.39
C ALA A 29 32.76 -20.52 12.21
N SER A 30 34.01 -20.07 12.02
CA SER A 30 34.40 -19.16 10.96
C SER A 30 34.36 -19.89 9.63
N ALA A 31 33.68 -19.31 8.63
CA ALA A 31 33.89 -19.65 7.23
C ALA A 31 35.39 -19.45 6.93
N SER A 32 36.15 -20.55 6.98
CA SER A 32 37.61 -20.52 6.87
C SER A 32 37.98 -20.35 5.41
N PHE A 33 38.09 -19.10 4.94
CA PHE A 33 38.64 -18.82 3.61
C PHE A 33 40.09 -19.27 3.56
N THR A 34 40.44 -20.02 2.53
CA THR A 34 41.78 -20.66 2.39
C THR A 34 42.92 -19.64 2.29
N ASP A 35 42.62 -18.41 1.89
CA ASP A 35 43.57 -17.32 1.66
C ASP A 35 43.55 -16.22 2.74
N VAL A 36 42.83 -16.43 3.84
CA VAL A 36 42.78 -15.50 4.99
C VAL A 36 43.69 -15.95 6.13
N ALA A 37 44.05 -17.24 6.18
CA ALA A 37 44.97 -17.78 7.18
C ALA A 37 46.32 -17.04 7.13
N GLY A 38 46.72 -16.44 8.26
CA GLY A 38 47.96 -15.65 8.38
C GLY A 38 47.84 -14.18 7.95
N SER A 39 46.68 -13.72 7.49
CA SER A 39 46.43 -12.30 7.22
C SER A 39 46.33 -11.50 8.52
N VAL A 40 46.97 -10.34 8.58
CA VAL A 40 46.82 -9.38 9.71
C VAL A 40 45.40 -8.81 9.83
N HIS A 41 44.55 -9.05 8.82
CA HIS A 41 43.16 -8.63 8.77
C HIS A 41 42.17 -9.77 9.11
N ALA A 42 42.66 -10.96 9.46
CA ALA A 42 41.83 -12.18 9.58
C ALA A 42 40.65 -12.02 10.54
N ASP A 43 40.88 -11.46 11.74
CA ASP A 43 39.83 -11.28 12.76
C ASP A 43 38.77 -10.26 12.32
N ASP A 44 39.20 -9.17 11.68
CA ASP A 44 38.30 -8.13 11.18
C ASP A 44 37.45 -8.68 10.01
N ILE A 45 38.05 -9.48 9.13
CA ILE A 45 37.36 -10.18 8.04
C ILE A 45 36.31 -11.14 8.61
N ALA A 46 36.70 -11.97 9.58
CA ALA A 46 35.79 -12.92 10.23
C ALA A 46 34.60 -12.20 10.88
N THR A 47 34.84 -11.05 11.52
CA THR A 47 33.79 -10.23 12.15
C THR A 47 32.74 -9.73 11.15
N LEU A 48 33.17 -9.17 10.01
CA LEU A 48 32.24 -8.67 9.00
C LEU A 48 31.51 -9.78 8.25
N VAL A 49 32.16 -10.94 8.08
CA VAL A 49 31.55 -12.12 7.45
C VAL A 49 30.48 -12.73 8.37
N ALA A 50 30.77 -12.86 9.67
CA ALA A 50 29.80 -13.33 10.67
C ALA A 50 28.55 -12.44 10.75
N LYS A 51 28.72 -11.13 10.54
CA LYS A 51 27.61 -10.16 10.45
C LYS A 51 26.91 -10.12 9.09
N GLY A 52 27.38 -10.89 8.11
CA GLY A 52 26.83 -10.92 6.76
C GLY A 52 27.09 -9.66 5.91
N TYR A 53 27.90 -8.72 6.39
CA TYR A 53 28.16 -7.45 5.70
C TYR A 53 29.07 -7.64 4.48
N ILE A 54 30.05 -8.54 4.58
CA ILE A 54 30.94 -8.89 3.47
C ILE A 54 30.91 -10.41 3.23
N LYS A 55 31.03 -10.83 1.97
CA LYS A 55 31.04 -12.24 1.55
C LYS A 55 32.33 -12.54 0.80
N GLY A 56 32.78 -13.79 0.85
CA GLY A 56 33.84 -14.30 -0.02
C GLY A 56 33.35 -14.59 -1.44
N TYR A 57 34.25 -15.04 -2.29
CA TYR A 57 33.96 -15.44 -3.66
C TYR A 57 33.47 -16.89 -3.71
N SER A 58 32.79 -17.25 -4.80
CA SER A 58 32.25 -18.60 -5.01
C SER A 58 33.32 -19.69 -5.08
N ASP A 59 34.58 -19.31 -5.33
CA ASP A 59 35.76 -20.19 -5.32
C ASP A 59 36.28 -20.54 -3.91
N GLY A 60 35.60 -20.08 -2.85
CA GLY A 60 35.97 -20.34 -1.45
C GLY A 60 37.07 -19.43 -0.91
N THR A 61 37.49 -18.41 -1.67
CA THR A 61 38.50 -17.42 -1.24
C THR A 61 37.88 -16.08 -0.83
N PHE A 62 38.60 -15.27 -0.06
CA PHE A 62 38.18 -13.92 0.33
C PHE A 62 38.88 -12.82 -0.48
N LYS A 63 40.08 -13.11 -0.98
CA LYS A 63 41.01 -12.23 -1.71
C LYS A 63 41.37 -10.96 -0.91
N PRO A 64 41.97 -11.09 0.29
CA PRO A 64 42.21 -9.95 1.19
C PRO A 64 43.12 -8.86 0.58
N ASN A 65 44.02 -9.23 -0.33
CA ASN A 65 44.95 -8.30 -0.99
C ASN A 65 44.40 -7.69 -2.28
N GLN A 66 43.20 -8.09 -2.72
CA GLN A 66 42.56 -7.51 -3.91
C GLN A 66 42.03 -6.11 -3.60
N SER A 67 42.21 -5.17 -4.53
CA SER A 67 41.63 -3.82 -4.42
C SER A 67 40.10 -3.89 -4.48
N LEU A 68 39.44 -3.15 -3.60
CA LEU A 68 37.98 -3.08 -3.52
C LEU A 68 37.44 -2.06 -4.52
N THR A 69 36.41 -2.44 -5.28
CA THR A 69 35.70 -1.51 -6.15
C THR A 69 34.71 -0.63 -5.38
N ARG A 70 34.35 0.54 -5.94
CA ARG A 70 33.32 1.42 -5.39
C ARG A 70 31.96 0.71 -5.29
N GLY A 71 31.63 -0.15 -6.24
CA GLY A 71 30.41 -0.96 -6.22
C GLY A 71 30.39 -1.97 -5.06
N GLU A 72 31.48 -2.70 -4.85
CA GLU A 72 31.59 -3.63 -3.71
C GLU A 72 31.53 -2.88 -2.36
N ALA A 73 32.18 -1.72 -2.25
CA ALA A 73 32.09 -0.87 -1.07
C ALA A 73 30.64 -0.42 -0.79
N ALA A 74 29.89 -0.05 -1.83
CA ALA A 74 28.48 0.32 -1.70
C ALA A 74 27.62 -0.84 -1.20
N ILE A 75 27.86 -2.06 -1.67
CA ILE A 75 27.14 -3.27 -1.22
C ILE A 75 27.42 -3.54 0.27
N ILE A 76 28.67 -3.41 0.71
CA ILE A 76 29.01 -3.63 2.12
C ILE A 76 28.33 -2.57 3.00
N PHE A 77 28.43 -1.29 2.64
CA PHE A 77 27.82 -0.23 3.42
C PHE A 77 26.29 -0.23 3.35
N SER A 78 25.68 -0.65 2.25
CA SER A 78 24.22 -0.78 2.19
C SER A 78 23.72 -1.85 3.15
N ARG A 79 24.45 -2.96 3.33
CA ARG A 79 24.12 -3.99 4.34
C ARG A 79 24.27 -3.45 5.76
N ILE A 80 25.36 -2.73 6.04
CA ILE A 80 25.56 -2.07 7.33
C ILE A 80 24.42 -1.08 7.63
N LEU A 81 24.05 -0.26 6.64
CA LEU A 81 22.96 0.72 6.75
C LEU A 81 21.58 0.06 6.89
N LYS A 82 21.32 -1.06 6.21
CA LYS A 82 20.07 -1.81 6.35
C LYS A 82 19.93 -2.45 7.74
N ASP A 83 21.01 -3.04 8.25
CA ASP A 83 21.05 -3.59 9.62
C ASP A 83 20.82 -2.49 10.67
N ALA A 84 21.27 -1.28 10.34
CA ALA A 84 21.03 -0.03 11.05
C ALA A 84 19.61 0.56 10.88
N GLY A 85 18.71 -0.08 10.13
CA GLY A 85 17.32 0.37 9.92
C GLY A 85 17.15 1.47 8.84
N VAL A 86 18.16 1.71 8.01
CA VAL A 86 18.11 2.65 6.89
C VAL A 86 17.65 1.90 5.64
N THR A 87 16.43 2.19 5.19
CA THR A 87 15.80 1.52 4.03
C THR A 87 15.48 2.46 2.87
N GLU A 88 15.71 3.76 3.02
CA GLU A 88 15.43 4.76 1.98
C GLU A 88 16.38 4.64 0.79
N LYS A 89 15.85 4.86 -0.42
CA LYS A 89 16.54 4.67 -1.70
C LYS A 89 16.53 5.98 -2.49
N GLY A 90 17.69 6.34 -3.04
CA GLY A 90 17.86 7.46 -3.96
C GLY A 90 17.51 7.07 -5.40
N ALA A 91 17.58 8.04 -6.32
CA ALA A 91 17.28 7.84 -7.74
C ALA A 91 18.27 6.91 -8.47
N GLY A 92 19.41 6.58 -7.87
CA GLY A 92 20.50 5.83 -8.48
C GLY A 92 21.42 6.72 -9.33
N PHE A 93 22.27 6.10 -10.14
CA PHE A 93 23.16 6.78 -11.09
C PHE A 93 23.04 6.14 -12.48
N PRO A 94 23.21 6.91 -13.58
CA PRO A 94 22.98 6.42 -14.94
C PRO A 94 23.86 5.25 -15.38
N ASP A 95 25.08 5.14 -14.84
CA ASP A 95 26.06 4.11 -15.17
C ASP A 95 25.92 2.82 -14.32
N VAL A 96 24.87 2.73 -13.50
CA VAL A 96 24.55 1.54 -12.70
C VAL A 96 23.32 0.86 -13.31
N PRO A 97 23.49 -0.26 -14.03
CA PRO A 97 22.39 -0.90 -14.75
C PRO A 97 21.42 -1.57 -13.79
N ALA A 98 20.11 -1.36 -14.02
CA ALA A 98 19.03 -1.98 -13.25
C ALA A 98 19.08 -3.53 -13.26
N SER A 99 19.68 -4.12 -14.30
CA SER A 99 19.89 -5.58 -14.40
C SER A 99 20.81 -6.15 -13.31
N LYS A 100 21.59 -5.33 -12.61
CA LYS A 100 22.37 -5.73 -11.42
C LYS A 100 21.67 -5.29 -10.15
N ALA A 101 20.54 -5.93 -9.82
CA ALA A 101 19.61 -5.51 -8.76
C ALA A 101 20.29 -5.21 -7.41
N GLU A 102 21.19 -6.08 -6.92
CA GLU A 102 21.89 -5.86 -5.63
C GLU A 102 22.78 -4.63 -5.65
N LEU A 103 23.51 -4.41 -6.75
CA LEU A 103 24.37 -3.23 -6.92
C LEU A 103 23.52 -1.95 -7.06
N ALA A 104 22.47 -1.99 -7.89
CA ALA A 104 21.57 -0.85 -8.09
C ALA A 104 20.89 -0.43 -6.77
N GLU A 105 20.41 -1.40 -6.00
CA GLU A 105 19.82 -1.13 -4.68
C GLU A 105 20.86 -0.57 -3.70
N ALA A 106 22.04 -1.20 -3.63
CA ALA A 106 23.09 -0.76 -2.72
C ALA A 106 23.51 0.69 -3.01
N VAL A 107 23.70 1.02 -4.29
CA VAL A 107 24.05 2.37 -4.74
C VAL A 107 22.96 3.38 -4.40
N ALA A 108 21.68 3.04 -4.60
CA ALA A 108 20.57 3.91 -4.24
C ALA A 108 20.53 4.20 -2.72
N ILE A 109 20.82 3.22 -1.88
CA ILE A 109 20.82 3.38 -0.41
C ILE A 109 21.97 4.28 0.05
N VAL A 110 23.19 4.02 -0.42
CA VAL A 110 24.36 4.84 -0.02
C VAL A 110 24.28 6.27 -0.57
N GLN A 111 23.58 6.47 -1.70
CA GLN A 111 23.24 7.79 -2.24
C GLN A 111 22.23 8.52 -1.35
N ALA A 112 21.13 7.86 -0.95
CA ALA A 112 20.14 8.44 -0.05
C ALA A 112 20.72 8.79 1.33
N ALA A 113 21.61 7.94 1.84
CA ALA A 113 22.34 8.20 3.09
C ALA A 113 23.39 9.33 2.97
N GLY A 114 23.70 9.78 1.75
CA GLY A 114 24.68 10.82 1.48
C GLY A 114 26.14 10.42 1.72
N ILE A 115 26.42 9.13 1.94
CA ILE A 115 27.76 8.65 2.29
C ILE A 115 28.65 8.41 1.06
N MET A 116 28.05 8.13 -0.10
CA MET A 116 28.75 8.01 -1.38
C MET A 116 28.09 8.89 -2.44
N THR A 117 28.91 9.58 -3.24
CA THR A 117 28.48 10.49 -4.31
C THR A 117 29.08 10.08 -5.66
N GLY A 118 28.43 10.50 -6.75
CA GLY A 118 28.95 10.35 -8.11
C GLY A 118 30.08 11.34 -8.43
N ASP A 119 30.64 11.20 -9.62
CA ASP A 119 31.62 12.12 -10.19
C ASP A 119 30.96 13.39 -10.76
N GLU A 120 31.77 14.31 -11.29
CA GLU A 120 31.32 15.58 -11.88
C GLU A 120 30.41 15.40 -13.10
N LYS A 121 30.40 14.21 -13.71
CA LYS A 121 29.54 13.85 -14.85
C LYS A 121 28.25 13.15 -14.41
N GLY A 122 28.04 13.01 -13.09
CA GLY A 122 26.87 12.34 -12.53
C GLY A 122 26.93 10.82 -12.57
N ASN A 123 28.11 10.21 -12.75
CA ASN A 123 28.29 8.75 -12.76
C ASN A 123 28.83 8.22 -11.42
N PHE A 124 28.42 7.03 -11.02
CA PHE A 124 28.90 6.38 -9.79
C PHE A 124 30.29 5.76 -9.94
N ASN A 125 30.62 5.28 -11.14
CA ASN A 125 31.80 4.49 -11.49
C ASN A 125 31.96 3.20 -10.65
N PRO A 126 30.99 2.25 -10.72
CA PRO A 126 30.96 1.07 -9.83
C PRO A 126 32.17 0.15 -9.97
N ASN A 127 32.80 0.10 -11.15
CA ASN A 127 33.96 -0.75 -11.42
C ASN A 127 35.31 -0.10 -11.06
N ALA A 128 35.33 1.19 -10.72
CA ALA A 128 36.57 1.85 -10.32
C ALA A 128 36.95 1.45 -8.89
N ASN A 129 38.25 1.31 -8.62
CA ASN A 129 38.75 1.02 -7.27
C ASN A 129 38.52 2.23 -6.35
N ILE A 130 38.17 1.97 -5.08
CA ILE A 130 38.00 3.02 -4.08
C ILE A 130 39.36 3.43 -3.50
N THR A 131 39.64 4.73 -3.45
CA THR A 131 40.86 5.27 -2.84
C THR A 131 40.71 5.40 -1.32
N ARG A 132 41.84 5.46 -0.60
CA ARG A 132 41.85 5.63 0.87
C ARG A 132 41.19 6.93 1.32
N GLU A 133 41.37 8.02 0.58
CA GLU A 133 40.69 9.30 0.88
C GLU A 133 39.16 9.24 0.68
N GLN A 134 38.69 8.47 -0.32
CA GLN A 134 37.26 8.23 -0.53
C GLN A 134 36.70 7.35 0.58
N MET A 135 37.37 6.25 0.92
CA MET A 135 36.99 5.38 2.04
C MET A 135 36.90 6.15 3.36
N ALA A 136 37.82 7.08 3.61
CA ALA A 136 37.80 7.89 4.83
C ALA A 136 36.50 8.66 4.99
N LYS A 137 36.03 9.33 3.92
CA LYS A 137 34.75 10.01 3.92
C LYS A 137 33.60 9.04 4.18
N VAL A 138 33.56 7.90 3.48
CA VAL A 138 32.45 6.94 3.62
C VAL A 138 32.36 6.39 5.05
N VAL A 139 33.49 6.01 5.66
CA VAL A 139 33.53 5.48 7.04
C VAL A 139 33.11 6.55 8.04
N VAL A 140 33.66 7.77 7.96
CA VAL A 140 33.31 8.85 8.89
C VAL A 140 31.83 9.20 8.78
N GLU A 141 31.30 9.30 7.57
CA GLU A 141 29.90 9.64 7.35
C GLU A 141 28.95 8.51 7.74
N ALA A 142 29.31 7.25 7.49
CA ALA A 142 28.49 6.10 7.87
C ALA A 142 28.38 5.94 9.39
N PHE A 143 29.49 6.13 10.12
CA PHE A 143 29.57 5.94 11.57
C PHE A 143 29.46 7.23 12.38
N LYS A 144 29.26 8.39 11.72
CA LYS A 144 29.19 9.73 12.33
C LYS A 144 30.31 10.02 13.33
N LEU A 145 31.52 9.60 12.96
CA LEU A 145 32.71 9.84 13.75
C LEU A 145 32.98 11.34 13.82
N THR A 146 33.44 11.82 14.98
CA THR A 146 33.82 13.22 15.19
C THR A 146 35.23 13.29 15.75
N LYS A 147 35.86 14.47 15.69
CA LYS A 147 37.15 14.73 16.35
C LYS A 147 37.02 15.94 17.28
N PRO A 148 37.84 16.03 18.34
CA PRO A 148 37.91 17.23 19.16
C PRO A 148 38.24 18.49 18.33
N ALA A 149 37.70 19.65 18.72
CA ALA A 149 37.86 20.91 17.98
C ALA A 149 39.34 21.31 17.76
N ASN A 150 40.21 21.02 18.72
CA ASN A 150 41.64 21.35 18.68
C ASN A 150 42.55 20.13 18.36
N TYR A 151 42.03 19.15 17.63
CA TYR A 151 42.79 17.95 17.30
C TYR A 151 43.98 18.25 16.38
N THR A 152 45.19 17.90 16.82
CA THR A 152 46.43 18.00 16.03
C THR A 152 46.76 16.64 15.41
N THR A 153 46.80 16.61 14.08
CA THR A 153 47.06 15.37 13.32
C THR A 153 48.53 14.97 13.34
N LYS A 154 48.78 13.66 13.38
CA LYS A 154 50.10 13.04 13.19
C LYS A 154 50.30 12.49 11.79
N VAL A 155 49.32 12.67 10.90
CA VAL A 155 49.40 12.20 9.51
C VAL A 155 50.34 13.12 8.71
N THR A 156 51.44 12.58 8.22
CA THR A 156 52.55 13.34 7.61
C THR A 156 52.34 13.66 6.13
N ASP A 157 51.45 12.94 5.44
CA ASP A 157 51.16 13.10 4.01
C ASP A 157 49.73 13.60 3.74
N LEU A 158 49.14 14.30 4.71
CA LEU A 158 47.79 14.86 4.63
C LEU A 158 47.65 15.90 3.51
N ASP A 159 48.74 16.57 3.16
CA ASP A 159 48.83 17.53 2.07
C ASP A 159 48.58 16.89 0.70
N LYS A 160 48.94 15.60 0.52
CA LYS A 160 48.67 14.81 -0.70
C LYS A 160 47.20 14.43 -0.88
N ALA A 161 46.38 14.56 0.16
CA ALA A 161 44.95 14.33 0.08
C ALA A 161 44.24 15.52 -0.59
N GLY A 162 43.13 15.25 -1.28
CA GLY A 162 42.23 16.32 -1.72
C GLY A 162 41.80 17.18 -0.52
N ALA A 163 41.67 18.50 -0.69
CA ALA A 163 41.31 19.41 0.41
C ALA A 163 40.03 18.98 1.13
N TRP A 164 39.04 18.46 0.39
CA TRP A 164 37.79 17.91 0.90
C TRP A 164 37.97 16.67 1.79
N ALA A 165 39.05 15.91 1.63
CA ALA A 165 39.26 14.64 2.32
C ALA A 165 40.04 14.79 3.64
N ARG A 166 40.75 15.91 3.82
CA ARG A 166 41.71 16.10 4.93
C ARG A 166 41.04 15.97 6.29
N GLU A 167 39.86 16.56 6.46
CA GLU A 167 39.14 16.50 7.73
C GLU A 167 38.70 15.07 8.07
N TYR A 168 38.20 14.30 7.10
CA TYR A 168 37.80 12.90 7.33
C TYR A 168 38.99 12.03 7.74
N ILE A 169 40.17 12.24 7.16
CA ILE A 169 41.39 11.51 7.53
C ILE A 169 41.78 11.82 8.98
N GLN A 170 41.70 13.09 9.40
CA GLN A 170 41.95 13.49 10.78
C GLN A 170 40.93 12.89 11.75
N VAL A 171 39.66 12.78 11.35
CA VAL A 171 38.62 12.14 12.16
C VAL A 171 38.92 10.65 12.35
N LEU A 172 39.31 9.93 11.29
CA LEU A 172 39.71 8.53 11.43
C LEU A 172 40.91 8.36 12.36
N GLU A 173 41.87 9.28 12.31
CA GLU A 173 43.05 9.25 13.17
C GLU A 173 42.67 9.49 14.64
N ALA A 174 41.85 10.53 14.89
CA ALA A 174 41.38 10.88 16.23
C ALA A 174 40.61 9.74 16.92
N ASN A 175 39.93 8.91 16.14
CA ASN A 175 39.17 7.75 16.62
C ASN A 175 39.97 6.43 16.60
N GLY A 176 41.28 6.48 16.29
CA GLY A 176 42.15 5.29 16.25
C GLY A 176 41.81 4.30 15.13
N VAL A 177 40.99 4.71 14.15
CA VAL A 177 40.59 3.91 13.00
C VAL A 177 41.75 3.79 12.01
N THR A 178 42.48 4.88 11.79
CA THR A 178 43.82 4.85 11.18
C THR A 178 44.90 5.03 12.25
N LYS A 179 45.97 4.25 12.16
CA LYS A 179 47.11 4.29 13.09
C LYS A 179 48.44 4.65 12.42
N ASN A 180 48.46 4.72 11.09
CA ASN A 180 49.67 4.99 10.33
C ASN A 180 49.93 6.51 10.25
N THR A 181 51.19 6.91 10.35
CA THR A 181 51.63 8.29 10.13
C THR A 181 51.58 8.67 8.66
N GLU A 182 51.86 7.76 7.73
CA GLU A 182 51.54 7.93 6.31
C GLU A 182 50.17 7.31 6.01
N PHE A 183 49.22 8.14 5.60
CA PHE A 183 47.87 7.71 5.26
C PHE A 183 47.74 7.24 3.81
N MET A 184 48.58 7.68 2.88
CA MET A 184 48.58 7.30 1.46
C MET A 184 47.22 7.56 0.77
N PRO A 185 46.71 8.81 0.77
CA PRO A 185 45.32 9.12 0.41
C PRO A 185 44.88 8.68 -1.00
N LYS A 186 45.81 8.64 -1.97
CA LYS A 186 45.54 8.27 -3.37
C LYS A 186 45.64 6.77 -3.66
N GLN A 187 46.11 5.96 -2.71
CA GLN A 187 46.24 4.52 -2.92
C GLN A 187 44.87 3.84 -2.83
N ASN A 188 44.67 2.77 -3.61
CA ASN A 188 43.48 1.93 -3.54
C ASN A 188 43.43 1.13 -2.23
N VAL A 189 42.23 0.92 -1.70
CA VAL A 189 42.02 0.11 -0.48
C VAL A 189 41.85 -1.36 -0.85
N THR A 190 42.59 -2.25 -0.21
CA THR A 190 42.36 -3.70 -0.36
C THR A 190 41.18 -4.18 0.50
N ARG A 191 40.56 -5.31 0.14
CA ARG A 191 39.42 -5.89 0.87
C ARG A 191 39.72 -6.14 2.35
N GLY A 192 40.91 -6.64 2.67
CA GLY A 192 41.35 -6.87 4.05
C GLY A 192 41.55 -5.56 4.82
N GLN A 193 42.20 -4.57 4.20
CA GLN A 193 42.36 -3.24 4.82
C GLN A 193 41.02 -2.56 5.08
N PHE A 194 40.09 -2.67 4.13
CA PHE A 194 38.74 -2.13 4.27
C PHE A 194 38.00 -2.77 5.46
N ALA A 195 38.11 -4.10 5.63
CA ALA A 195 37.54 -4.79 6.78
C ALA A 195 38.06 -4.22 8.11
N SER A 196 39.37 -4.03 8.23
CA SER A 196 39.97 -3.41 9.43
C SER A 196 39.49 -1.99 9.70
N PHE A 197 39.33 -1.16 8.66
CA PHE A 197 38.81 0.20 8.85
C PHE A 197 37.38 0.20 9.38
N VAL A 198 36.51 -0.65 8.81
CA VAL A 198 35.11 -0.74 9.20
C VAL A 198 34.97 -1.33 10.61
N VAL A 199 35.65 -2.43 10.93
CA VAL A 199 35.57 -3.04 12.27
C VAL A 199 36.12 -2.11 13.35
N ARG A 200 37.23 -1.41 13.09
CA ARG A 200 37.72 -0.40 14.03
C ARG A 200 36.72 0.72 14.23
N ALA A 201 36.09 1.21 13.16
CA ALA A 201 35.05 2.22 13.26
C ALA A 201 33.82 1.73 14.04
N MET A 202 33.41 0.47 13.87
CA MET A 202 32.33 -0.16 14.65
C MET A 202 32.67 -0.30 16.14
N ASN A 203 33.95 -0.48 16.46
CA ASN A 203 34.45 -0.64 17.83
C ASN A 203 34.85 0.69 18.49
N VAL A 204 34.70 1.82 17.78
CA VAL A 204 34.76 3.14 18.43
C VAL A 204 33.55 3.22 19.34
N GLY A 205 33.76 2.96 20.64
CA GLY A 205 32.73 3.09 21.65
C GLY A 205 32.10 4.46 21.53
N VAL A 206 30.86 4.51 21.07
CA VAL A 206 30.06 5.72 21.11
C VAL A 206 30.05 6.12 22.57
N THR A 207 30.73 7.20 22.93
CA THR A 207 30.55 7.82 24.25
C THR A 207 29.09 8.23 24.31
N VAL A 208 28.25 7.36 24.87
CA VAL A 208 26.87 7.69 25.19
C VAL A 208 26.96 8.64 26.35
N VAL A 209 27.01 9.93 26.04
CA VAL A 209 26.78 10.98 27.04
C VAL A 209 25.46 10.62 27.71
N THR A 210 25.45 10.37 29.02
CA THR A 210 24.21 10.11 29.76
C THR A 210 23.42 11.42 29.86
N PRO A 211 22.09 11.39 29.75
CA PRO A 211 21.30 12.60 29.86
C PRO A 211 21.46 13.20 31.25
N GLU A 212 21.85 14.47 31.29
CA GLU A 212 22.02 15.29 32.48
C GLU A 212 21.24 16.59 32.30
N VAL A 213 20.72 17.16 33.40
CA VAL A 213 20.11 18.49 33.39
C VAL A 213 21.24 19.54 33.48
N GLU A 214 21.56 20.18 32.36
CA GLU A 214 22.58 21.24 32.30
C GLU A 214 22.17 22.48 33.08
N SER A 215 20.90 22.87 32.98
CA SER A 215 20.41 24.07 33.67
C SER A 215 18.89 24.07 33.81
N VAL A 216 18.43 24.81 34.81
CA VAL A 216 17.02 25.20 34.96
C VAL A 216 16.96 26.71 35.11
N SER A 217 16.11 27.36 34.34
CA SER A 217 15.91 28.82 34.40
C SER A 217 14.43 29.18 34.37
N ALA A 218 14.04 30.19 35.14
CA ALA A 218 12.72 30.81 34.98
C ALA A 218 12.71 31.66 33.71
N ILE A 219 11.79 31.33 32.80
CA ILE A 219 11.65 31.99 31.49
C ILE A 219 10.27 32.64 31.30
N GLY A 220 9.46 32.66 32.36
CA GLY A 220 8.14 33.27 32.38
C GLY A 220 7.55 33.24 33.77
N SER A 221 6.46 33.97 33.97
CA SER A 221 5.75 34.10 35.25
C SER A 221 5.23 32.76 35.82
N LYS A 222 5.08 31.73 34.97
CA LYS A 222 4.69 30.37 35.33
C LYS A 222 5.60 29.29 34.74
N LYS A 223 6.72 29.68 34.10
CA LYS A 223 7.47 28.79 33.22
C LYS A 223 8.90 28.61 33.68
N LEU A 224 9.30 27.35 33.80
CA LEU A 224 10.69 26.93 34.00
C LEU A 224 11.16 26.19 32.74
N GLU A 225 12.30 26.60 32.19
CA GLU A 225 12.99 25.85 31.13
C GLU A 225 14.03 24.93 31.78
N VAL A 226 14.00 23.66 31.41
CA VAL A 226 15.00 22.65 31.74
C VAL A 226 15.80 22.34 30.48
N LYS A 227 17.12 22.51 30.51
CA LYS A 227 18.01 22.14 29.40
C LYS A 227 18.77 20.86 29.75
N PHE A 228 18.89 19.98 28.78
CA PHE A 228 19.60 18.73 28.87
C PHE A 228 20.86 18.78 28.00
N ASN A 229 21.91 18.09 28.43
CA ASN A 229 23.16 17.98 27.67
C ASN A 229 23.00 17.23 26.33
N LYS A 230 21.87 16.53 26.14
CA LYS A 230 21.47 15.82 24.93
C LYS A 230 19.95 15.66 24.84
N ALA A 231 19.48 15.17 23.68
CA ALA A 231 18.08 14.87 23.47
C ALA A 231 17.58 13.77 24.42
N VAL A 232 16.41 13.96 25.04
CA VAL A 232 15.77 12.99 25.96
C VAL A 232 14.47 12.42 25.38
N ASP A 233 14.09 11.22 25.83
CA ASP A 233 12.82 10.57 25.46
C ASP A 233 11.64 11.19 26.23
N ASP A 234 10.88 12.02 25.53
CA ASP A 234 9.72 12.76 26.03
C ASP A 234 8.56 11.85 26.47
N THR A 235 8.49 10.61 25.98
CA THR A 235 7.46 9.65 26.42
C THR A 235 7.74 9.05 27.79
N LYS A 236 9.00 9.09 28.24
CA LYS A 236 9.45 8.52 29.51
C LYS A 236 9.75 9.58 30.58
N ALA A 237 10.11 10.79 30.16
CA ALA A 237 10.46 11.88 31.05
C ALA A 237 9.28 12.32 31.94
N LYS A 238 9.49 12.32 33.25
CA LYS A 238 8.54 12.79 34.26
C LYS A 238 9.17 13.90 35.08
N PHE A 239 8.42 14.98 35.29
CA PHE A 239 8.89 16.17 35.99
C PHE A 239 8.14 16.37 37.31
N GLU A 240 8.88 16.79 38.33
CA GLU A 240 8.34 17.27 39.61
C GLU A 240 9.03 18.59 39.96
N VAL A 241 8.25 19.60 40.35
CA VAL A 241 8.79 20.91 40.77
C VAL A 241 8.41 21.15 42.22
N LYS A 242 9.40 21.49 43.07
CA LYS A 242 9.21 21.73 44.51
C LYS A 242 9.74 23.11 44.91
N LYS A 243 9.01 23.82 45.78
CA LYS A 243 9.48 25.01 46.49
C LYS A 243 9.66 24.64 47.97
N GLY A 244 10.91 24.47 48.42
CA GLY A 244 11.18 23.79 49.70
C GLY A 244 10.61 22.37 49.69
N SER A 245 9.77 22.02 50.67
CA SER A 245 9.09 20.71 50.74
C SER A 245 7.75 20.64 49.99
N ILE A 246 7.27 21.75 49.39
CA ILE A 246 5.94 21.83 48.77
C ILE A 246 6.04 21.58 47.26
N THR A 247 5.34 20.56 46.76
CA THR A 247 5.23 20.29 45.33
C THR A 247 4.32 21.31 44.64
N SER A 248 4.82 21.91 43.56
CA SER A 248 4.08 22.84 42.70
C SER A 248 3.33 22.07 41.61
N SER A 249 2.06 22.37 41.40
CA SER A 249 1.25 21.71 40.36
C SER A 249 1.69 22.13 38.95
N ILE A 250 2.03 21.13 38.12
CA ILE A 250 2.38 21.31 36.71
C ILE A 250 1.10 21.27 35.87
N ALA A 251 0.89 22.28 35.03
CA ALA A 251 -0.22 22.35 34.09
C ALA A 251 0.12 21.69 32.75
N LYS A 252 1.35 21.91 32.26
CA LYS A 252 1.80 21.38 30.98
C LYS A 252 3.32 21.26 30.92
N VAL A 253 3.82 20.27 30.20
CA VAL A 253 5.23 20.18 29.80
C VAL A 253 5.28 20.15 28.28
N THR A 254 6.16 20.95 27.68
CA THR A 254 6.36 21.01 26.23
C THR A 254 7.85 20.85 25.91
N PHE A 255 8.20 19.82 25.14
CA PHE A 255 9.58 19.62 24.68
C PHE A 255 9.88 20.42 23.41
N ALA A 256 11.11 20.91 23.29
CA ALA A 256 11.63 21.44 22.04
C ALA A 256 11.74 20.35 20.97
N GLN A 257 11.74 20.73 19.69
CA GLN A 257 11.76 19.77 18.57
C GLN A 257 13.03 18.88 18.56
N ASP A 258 14.14 19.41 19.04
CA ASP A 258 15.41 18.68 19.20
C ASP A 258 15.46 17.83 20.48
N LYS A 259 14.43 17.93 21.32
CA LYS A 259 14.27 17.30 22.64
C LYS A 259 15.41 17.58 23.62
N LYS A 260 16.18 18.66 23.42
CA LYS A 260 17.26 19.08 24.32
C LYS A 260 16.80 20.05 25.40
N SER A 261 15.58 20.56 25.32
CA SER A 261 14.97 21.31 26.39
C SER A 261 13.50 20.98 26.56
N ALA A 262 13.00 21.21 27.77
CA ALA A 262 11.59 21.11 28.12
C ALA A 262 11.17 22.38 28.86
N VAL A 263 10.03 22.95 28.46
CA VAL A 263 9.38 24.04 29.16
C VAL A 263 8.29 23.44 30.05
N ILE A 264 8.43 23.63 31.36
CA ILE A 264 7.46 23.26 32.38
C ILE A 264 6.60 24.49 32.68
N GLU A 265 5.31 24.40 32.44
CA GLU A 265 4.32 25.40 32.79
C GLU A 265 3.57 24.97 34.05
N LEU A 266 3.64 25.79 35.10
CA LEU A 266 2.97 25.57 36.37
C LEU A 266 1.54 26.13 36.34
N ALA A 267 0.65 25.58 37.17
CA ALA A 267 -0.70 26.10 37.33
C ALA A 267 -0.71 27.51 37.99
N GLY A 268 0.15 27.69 38.99
CA GLY A 268 0.33 28.95 39.73
C GLY A 268 1.51 29.79 39.23
N LYS A 269 1.50 31.09 39.55
CA LYS A 269 2.65 31.97 39.32
C LYS A 269 3.84 31.58 40.20
N LEU A 270 5.04 31.69 39.64
CA LEU A 270 6.28 31.63 40.39
C LEU A 270 6.36 32.85 41.30
N SER A 271 6.83 32.64 42.53
CA SER A 271 7.08 33.68 43.53
C SER A 271 8.49 33.54 44.05
N LYS A 272 9.04 34.61 44.62
CA LYS A 272 10.42 34.65 45.08
C LYS A 272 10.80 33.44 45.95
N GLY A 273 11.91 32.80 45.61
CA GLY A 273 12.47 31.66 46.36
C GLY A 273 13.18 30.63 45.48
N GLU A 274 13.74 29.61 46.13
CA GLU A 274 14.43 28.49 45.46
C GLU A 274 13.44 27.39 45.09
N TYR A 275 13.48 26.96 43.83
CA TYR A 275 12.73 25.83 43.30
C TYR A 275 13.69 24.70 42.95
N THR A 276 13.31 23.46 43.26
CA THR A 276 14.01 22.24 42.85
C THR A 276 13.18 21.55 41.77
N VAL A 277 13.79 21.22 40.63
CA VAL A 277 13.17 20.46 39.54
C VAL A 277 13.80 19.07 39.49
N ASN A 278 12.98 18.04 39.65
CA ASN A 278 13.36 16.64 39.56
C ASN A 278 12.87 16.05 38.23
N VAL A 279 13.74 15.33 37.54
CA VAL A 279 13.44 14.62 36.29
C VAL A 279 13.72 13.13 36.47
N THR A 280 12.72 12.29 36.18
CA THR A 280 12.80 10.82 36.29
C THR A 280 12.41 10.15 34.97
N GLY A 281 12.81 8.88 34.79
CA GLY A 281 12.47 8.07 33.60
C GLY A 281 13.40 8.25 32.39
N VAL A 282 14.31 9.22 32.43
CA VAL A 282 15.31 9.47 31.37
C VAL A 282 16.71 8.93 31.69
N SER A 283 16.94 8.57 32.95
CA SER A 283 18.18 7.99 33.50
C SER A 283 17.84 7.03 34.64
N GLU A 284 18.80 6.19 35.05
CA GLU A 284 18.65 5.30 36.21
C GLU A 284 18.51 6.09 37.53
N GLU A 285 19.24 7.19 37.65
CA GLU A 285 19.16 8.10 38.80
C GLU A 285 18.22 9.28 38.53
N THR A 286 17.66 9.86 39.59
CA THR A 286 16.84 11.08 39.48
C THR A 286 17.75 12.27 39.25
N LEU A 287 17.52 13.01 38.16
CA LEU A 287 18.25 14.25 37.89
C LEU A 287 17.56 15.39 38.65
N SER A 288 18.32 16.15 39.46
CA SER A 288 17.77 17.22 40.28
C SER A 288 18.62 18.48 40.18
N THR A 289 17.99 19.61 39.83
CA THR A 289 18.65 20.91 39.73
C THR A 289 17.77 21.99 40.38
N LYS A 290 18.42 23.01 40.95
CA LYS A 290 17.78 24.14 41.63
C LYS A 290 17.82 25.41 40.79
N VAL A 291 16.79 26.24 40.94
CA VAL A 291 16.71 27.58 40.33
C VAL A 291 16.18 28.57 41.35
N ASN A 292 16.85 29.72 41.45
CA ASN A 292 16.38 30.85 42.24
C ASN A 292 15.48 31.73 41.36
N VAL A 293 14.27 31.97 41.84
CA VAL A 293 13.27 32.79 41.14
C VAL A 293 13.01 34.04 41.96
N GLU A 294 12.81 35.16 41.26
CA GLU A 294 12.37 36.44 41.83
C GLU A 294 10.89 36.68 41.52
N ASP A 295 10.24 37.55 42.29
CA ASP A 295 8.85 37.93 42.03
C ASP A 295 8.71 38.61 40.65
N GLU A 296 7.56 38.36 39.99
CA GLU A 296 7.21 39.03 38.74
C GLU A 296 7.23 40.55 38.93
N LYS A 297 7.95 41.25 38.04
CA LYS A 297 8.06 42.71 38.07
C LYS A 297 8.08 43.27 36.66
N VAL A 298 7.52 44.47 36.50
CA VAL A 298 7.61 45.23 35.24
C VAL A 298 9.07 45.56 34.96
N ALA A 299 9.54 45.22 33.75
CA ALA A 299 10.90 45.48 33.31
C ALA A 299 10.98 46.46 32.13
N LYS A 300 9.96 46.49 31.26
CA LYS A 300 9.92 47.41 30.12
C LYS A 300 8.48 47.90 29.91
N ILE A 301 8.33 49.19 29.67
CA ILE A 301 7.12 49.77 29.07
C ILE A 301 7.52 50.21 27.66
N GLU A 302 6.67 49.95 26.68
CA GLU A 302 6.90 50.31 25.28
C GLU A 302 5.69 51.03 24.73
N LEU A 303 5.91 52.24 24.22
CA LEU A 303 4.94 52.95 23.39
C LEU A 303 5.07 52.42 21.97
N LEU A 304 3.98 51.90 21.40
CA LEU A 304 4.01 51.18 20.13
C LEU A 304 3.95 52.09 18.90
N SER A 305 3.79 53.40 19.11
CA SER A 305 3.52 54.36 18.06
C SER A 305 4.06 55.73 18.45
N ASP A 306 4.70 56.41 17.49
CA ASP A 306 4.99 57.85 17.52
C ASP A 306 3.79 58.69 17.04
N ALA A 307 2.66 58.05 16.78
CA ALA A 307 1.37 58.65 16.45
C ALA A 307 0.35 58.45 17.57
N ALA A 308 -0.37 59.52 17.92
CA ALA A 308 -1.56 59.49 18.75
C ALA A 308 -2.79 59.54 17.85
N VAL A 309 -3.57 58.47 17.80
CA VAL A 309 -4.69 58.33 16.88
C VAL A 309 -5.89 59.12 17.40
N ALA A 310 -6.39 60.08 16.63
CA ALA A 310 -7.63 60.79 16.97
C ALA A 310 -8.81 59.81 17.04
N SER A 311 -9.40 59.67 18.23
CA SER A 311 -10.60 58.86 18.46
C SER A 311 -11.87 59.70 18.38
N THR A 312 -11.81 60.99 18.77
CA THR A 312 -12.93 61.93 18.67
C THR A 312 -12.48 63.26 18.04
N ILE A 313 -13.21 63.70 17.00
CA ILE A 313 -13.05 65.01 16.36
C ILE A 313 -14.41 65.70 16.43
N ASN A 314 -14.44 66.93 16.93
CA ASN A 314 -15.69 67.68 17.02
C ASN A 314 -16.11 68.26 15.65
N ASN A 315 -17.36 68.77 15.58
CA ASN A 315 -17.91 69.36 14.34
C ASN A 315 -17.13 70.57 13.79
N SER A 316 -16.22 71.14 14.58
CA SER A 316 -15.35 72.25 14.18
C SER A 316 -13.98 71.79 13.67
N GLY A 317 -13.73 70.48 13.59
CA GLY A 317 -12.49 69.89 13.09
C GLY A 317 -11.35 69.82 14.11
N ASN A 318 -11.62 70.11 15.39
CA ASN A 318 -10.63 69.97 16.46
C ASN A 318 -10.70 68.55 17.06
N VAL A 319 -9.53 67.99 17.35
CA VAL A 319 -9.39 66.69 18.01
C VAL A 319 -9.62 66.87 19.51
N THR A 320 -10.57 66.14 20.08
CA THR A 320 -10.93 66.22 21.51
C THR A 320 -10.47 65.01 22.30
N GLU A 321 -10.14 63.91 21.62
CA GLU A 321 -9.61 62.70 22.22
C GLU A 321 -8.65 61.97 21.28
N VAL A 322 -7.57 61.42 21.83
CA VAL A 322 -6.59 60.59 21.13
C VAL A 322 -6.26 59.32 21.90
N GLU A 323 -5.83 58.30 21.18
CA GLU A 323 -5.38 57.01 21.71
C GLU A 323 -3.95 56.72 21.28
N VAL A 324 -3.12 56.26 22.23
CA VAL A 324 -1.76 55.77 21.98
C VAL A 324 -1.67 54.34 22.48
N ALA A 325 -1.22 53.43 21.63
CA ALA A 325 -1.05 52.04 22.03
C ALA A 325 0.27 51.86 22.81
N TYR A 326 0.22 51.08 23.89
CA TYR A 326 1.40 50.71 24.67
C TYR A 326 1.37 49.23 25.03
N ARG A 327 2.54 48.69 25.37
CA ARG A 327 2.72 47.37 25.99
C ARG A 327 3.59 47.45 27.22
N VAL A 328 3.30 46.59 28.17
CA VAL A 328 4.08 46.39 29.38
C VAL A 328 4.61 44.98 29.38
N TYR A 329 5.91 44.85 29.57
CA TYR A 329 6.60 43.57 29.64
C TYR A 329 7.16 43.35 31.04
N ASN A 330 6.98 42.13 31.55
CA ASN A 330 7.66 41.69 32.76
C ASN A 330 9.14 41.37 32.47
N GLN A 331 9.91 40.97 33.49
CA GLN A 331 11.33 40.66 33.35
C GLN A 331 11.64 39.50 32.40
N TYR A 332 10.63 38.70 32.03
CA TYR A 332 10.76 37.56 31.14
C TYR A 332 10.35 37.90 29.69
N GLY A 333 9.95 39.14 29.42
CA GLY A 333 9.46 39.57 28.12
C GLY A 333 8.00 39.16 27.82
N GLU A 334 7.26 38.68 28.81
CA GLU A 334 5.82 38.39 28.66
C GLU A 334 5.00 39.68 28.77
N ASP A 335 3.96 39.80 27.93
CA ASP A 335 3.03 40.93 27.93
C ASP A 335 2.09 40.87 29.16
N VAL A 336 2.26 41.81 30.08
CA VAL A 336 1.48 41.95 31.32
C VAL A 336 0.59 43.20 31.31
N THR A 337 0.32 43.75 30.12
CA THR A 337 -0.34 45.05 29.93
C THR A 337 -1.72 45.13 30.61
N LYS A 338 -2.52 44.07 30.55
CA LYS A 338 -3.90 44.07 31.09
C LYS A 338 -3.97 44.01 32.61
N THR A 339 -2.92 43.52 33.26
CA THR A 339 -2.89 43.28 34.71
C THR A 339 -2.05 44.29 35.46
N THR A 340 -1.43 45.24 34.76
CA THR A 340 -0.47 46.18 35.32
C THR A 340 -1.03 47.59 35.28
N PRO A 341 -1.39 48.20 36.42
CA PRO A 341 -1.80 49.60 36.45
C PRO A 341 -0.60 50.52 36.19
N LEU A 342 -0.76 51.49 35.29
CA LEU A 342 0.23 52.52 35.02
C LEU A 342 -0.28 53.88 35.46
N VAL A 343 0.62 54.71 35.98
CA VAL A 343 0.40 56.15 36.12
C VAL A 343 0.81 56.78 34.79
N ALA A 344 -0.10 57.53 34.19
CA ALA A 344 0.12 58.15 32.89
C ALA A 344 0.02 59.68 33.01
N THR A 345 0.92 60.38 32.33
CA THR A 345 0.89 61.83 32.20
C THR A 345 1.15 62.25 30.76
N ALA A 346 0.45 63.28 30.29
CA ALA A 346 0.66 63.87 28.98
C ALA A 346 1.16 65.31 29.15
N GLY A 347 2.33 65.61 28.59
CA GLY A 347 2.93 66.94 28.56
C GLY A 347 2.38 67.79 27.42
N ILE A 348 1.06 67.95 27.35
CA ILE A 348 0.42 68.83 26.37
C ILE A 348 0.55 70.26 26.89
N VAL A 349 1.37 71.06 26.21
CA VAL A 349 1.46 72.51 26.47
C VAL A 349 0.37 73.20 25.67
N THR A 350 -0.84 73.30 26.23
CA THR A 350 -1.82 74.28 25.75
C THR A 350 -2.42 75.05 26.92
N THR A 351 -2.67 76.33 26.68
CA THR A 351 -3.23 77.28 27.64
C THR A 351 -4.67 76.89 27.98
N ASN A 352 -4.90 76.49 29.23
CA ASN A 352 -6.19 76.28 29.92
C ASN A 352 -6.92 74.94 29.69
N GLY A 353 -6.69 73.99 30.60
CA GLY A 353 -7.58 72.86 30.90
C GLY A 353 -6.84 71.63 31.43
N ALA A 354 -7.36 71.01 32.51
CA ALA A 354 -6.88 69.70 32.95
C ALA A 354 -7.25 68.63 31.90
N GLN A 355 -6.30 67.75 31.58
CA GLN A 355 -6.49 66.66 30.62
C GLN A 355 -6.75 65.36 31.39
N ASP A 356 -7.68 64.55 30.88
CA ASP A 356 -7.93 63.22 31.44
C ASP A 356 -7.02 62.23 30.71
N VAL A 357 -6.09 61.64 31.45
CA VAL A 357 -5.11 60.69 30.90
C VAL A 357 -5.33 59.33 31.56
N VAL A 358 -5.84 58.38 30.80
CA VAL A 358 -6.19 57.05 31.30
C VAL A 358 -5.38 56.01 30.54
N ALA A 359 -4.49 55.31 31.24
CA ALA A 359 -3.85 54.11 30.71
C ALA A 359 -4.65 52.88 31.15
N SER A 360 -5.26 52.18 30.21
CA SER A 360 -6.04 50.97 30.49
C SER A 360 -5.93 49.99 29.34
N ASN A 361 -5.73 48.71 29.65
CA ASN A 361 -5.76 47.60 28.69
C ASN A 361 -4.87 47.79 27.43
N GLY A 362 -3.75 48.50 27.54
CA GLY A 362 -2.81 48.74 26.42
C GLY A 362 -3.14 49.94 25.55
N THR A 363 -4.17 50.69 25.92
CA THR A 363 -4.51 51.97 25.31
C THR A 363 -4.33 53.08 26.33
N LEU A 364 -3.53 54.08 25.95
CA LEU A 364 -3.44 55.36 26.63
C LEU A 364 -4.44 56.30 25.95
N THR A 365 -5.57 56.55 26.60
CA THR A 365 -6.58 57.50 26.13
C THR A 365 -6.33 58.86 26.78
N ILE A 366 -6.28 59.90 25.95
CA ILE A 366 -6.11 61.28 26.38
C ILE A 366 -7.32 62.06 25.87
N SER A 367 -8.17 62.50 26.79
CA SER A 367 -9.45 63.18 26.52
C SER A 367 -9.44 64.61 27.07
N ASN A 368 -10.42 65.42 26.64
CA ASN A 368 -10.55 66.86 26.93
C ASN A 368 -9.50 67.75 26.26
N LEU A 369 -8.98 67.31 25.11
CA LEU A 369 -8.07 68.11 24.29
C LEU A 369 -8.80 69.37 23.79
N THR A 370 -8.21 70.54 24.02
CA THR A 370 -8.74 71.83 23.58
C THR A 370 -7.85 72.43 22.48
N ASN A 371 -8.46 72.84 21.37
CA ASN A 371 -7.79 73.43 20.20
C ASN A 371 -6.71 72.56 19.52
N SER A 372 -6.66 71.25 19.79
CA SER A 372 -5.71 70.33 19.14
C SER A 372 -6.15 69.96 17.72
N LYS A 373 -5.18 69.83 16.82
CA LYS A 373 -5.38 69.49 15.41
C LYS A 373 -4.52 68.30 15.01
N LEU A 374 -4.88 67.66 13.90
CA LEU A 374 -4.02 66.68 13.23
C LEU A 374 -2.65 67.31 12.94
N GLY A 375 -1.58 66.59 13.26
CA GLY A 375 -0.19 67.04 13.13
C GLY A 375 0.42 67.66 14.38
N ASP A 376 -0.36 68.00 15.40
CA ASP A 376 0.17 68.52 16.67
C ASP A 376 1.01 67.45 17.38
N LYS A 377 2.07 67.87 18.08
CA LYS A 377 3.00 66.97 18.79
C LYS A 377 2.98 67.24 20.28
N PHE A 378 3.02 66.19 21.09
CA PHE A 378 3.11 66.30 22.55
C PHE A 378 3.84 65.10 23.13
N ALA A 379 4.42 65.27 24.32
CA ALA A 379 5.08 64.18 25.03
C ALA A 379 4.08 63.39 25.87
N VAL A 380 4.18 62.07 25.86
CA VAL A 380 3.46 61.18 26.77
C VAL A 380 4.45 60.43 27.63
N SER A 381 4.14 60.26 28.91
CA SER A 381 4.93 59.51 29.87
C SER A 381 4.06 58.48 30.59
N LEU A 382 4.50 57.23 30.55
CA LEU A 382 3.92 56.11 31.28
C LEU A 382 4.91 55.69 32.36
N VAL A 383 4.45 55.55 33.61
CA VAL A 383 5.27 55.14 34.75
C VAL A 383 4.57 54.02 35.50
N HIS A 384 5.28 52.92 35.75
CA HIS A 384 4.85 51.92 36.71
C HIS A 384 5.35 52.29 38.10
N ALA A 385 4.44 52.63 39.02
CA ALA A 385 4.79 53.22 40.31
C ALA A 385 5.67 52.32 41.19
N GLU A 386 5.43 51.00 41.20
CA GLU A 386 6.15 50.08 42.10
C GLU A 386 7.60 49.81 41.66
N THR A 387 7.87 49.81 40.35
CA THR A 387 9.21 49.49 39.81
C THR A 387 9.96 50.71 39.28
N ALA A 388 9.31 51.87 39.24
CA ALA A 388 9.80 53.11 38.64
C ALA A 388 10.21 53.00 37.16
N VAL A 389 9.83 51.91 36.47
CA VAL A 389 10.05 51.76 35.03
C VAL A 389 9.13 52.75 34.31
N SER A 390 9.71 53.54 33.40
CA SER A 390 8.99 54.55 32.65
C SER A 390 9.30 54.50 31.15
N ALA A 391 8.34 54.88 30.33
CA ALA A 391 8.51 55.13 28.91
C ALA A 391 7.98 56.51 28.56
N THR A 392 8.78 57.28 27.82
CA THR A 392 8.37 58.61 27.35
C THR A 392 8.60 58.69 25.85
N ALA A 393 7.61 59.20 25.11
CA ALA A 393 7.75 59.47 23.68
C ALA A 393 7.03 60.75 23.31
N THR A 394 7.51 61.41 22.26
CA THR A 394 6.77 62.49 21.59
C THR A 394 5.89 61.84 20.53
N VAL A 395 4.58 62.01 20.65
CA VAL A 395 3.59 61.47 19.72
C VAL A 395 2.96 62.59 18.89
N THR A 396 2.59 62.29 17.65
CA THR A 396 1.97 63.20 16.69
C THR A 396 0.51 62.84 16.49
N ILE A 397 -0.41 63.78 16.62
CA ILE A 397 -1.85 63.53 16.40
C ILE A 397 -2.06 63.12 14.94
N SER A 398 -2.61 61.93 14.75
CA SER A 398 -2.79 61.27 13.45
C SER A 398 -4.24 60.82 13.29
N ASN A 399 -4.70 60.67 12.05
CA ASN A 399 -6.01 60.08 11.81
C ASN A 399 -6.00 58.58 12.11
N LYS A 400 -7.19 58.04 12.41
CA LYS A 400 -7.40 56.59 12.43
C LYS A 400 -6.99 56.01 11.07
N SER A 401 -6.11 54.99 11.09
CA SER A 401 -5.73 54.25 9.89
C SER A 401 -7.00 53.62 9.29
N THR A 402 -7.22 53.76 7.99
CA THR A 402 -8.32 53.13 7.24
C THR A 402 -7.77 52.49 5.98
N VAL A 403 -8.45 51.50 5.42
CA VAL A 403 -8.01 50.88 4.15
C VAL A 403 -8.00 51.93 3.04
N SER A 404 -6.83 52.18 2.45
CA SER A 404 -6.60 53.15 1.38
C SER A 404 -6.37 52.47 0.03
N GLU A 405 -5.73 51.31 0.02
CA GLU A 405 -5.51 50.50 -1.18
C GLU A 405 -5.93 49.06 -0.93
N VAL A 406 -6.43 48.40 -1.96
CA VAL A 406 -6.83 46.99 -1.92
C VAL A 406 -6.39 46.29 -3.20
N ALA A 407 -6.00 45.03 -3.09
CA ALA A 407 -5.71 44.13 -4.19
C ALA A 407 -6.25 42.74 -3.88
N ILE A 408 -6.56 41.98 -4.94
CA ILE A 408 -6.97 40.57 -4.84
C ILE A 408 -5.85 39.73 -5.43
N GLY A 409 -5.23 38.88 -4.61
CA GLY A 409 -4.08 38.06 -4.99
C GLY A 409 -4.43 36.85 -5.86
N GLY A 410 -5.70 36.44 -5.88
CA GLY A 410 -6.18 35.30 -6.66
C GLY A 410 -7.28 34.51 -5.95
N LEU A 411 -7.78 33.49 -6.64
CA LEU A 411 -8.64 32.46 -6.06
C LEU A 411 -7.78 31.32 -5.53
N TYR A 412 -8.02 30.91 -4.30
CA TYR A 412 -7.28 29.87 -3.60
C TYR A 412 -8.23 28.75 -3.17
N ASN A 413 -7.79 27.51 -3.38
CA ASN A 413 -8.35 26.28 -2.84
C ASN A 413 -7.15 25.43 -2.36
N ALA A 414 -7.30 24.73 -1.24
CA ALA A 414 -6.18 24.00 -0.62
C ALA A 414 -5.63 22.87 -1.49
N ASP A 415 -6.50 22.27 -2.30
CA ASP A 415 -6.23 21.13 -3.19
C ASP A 415 -5.92 21.57 -4.63
N ASN A 416 -5.86 22.89 -4.88
CA ASN A 416 -5.61 23.48 -6.19
C ASN A 416 -6.64 23.05 -7.26
N GLU A 417 -7.88 22.83 -6.83
CA GLU A 417 -9.00 22.47 -7.69
C GLU A 417 -9.51 23.65 -8.52
N THR A 418 -10.16 23.34 -9.64
CA THR A 418 -10.89 24.33 -10.44
C THR A 418 -12.33 24.43 -9.94
N LEU A 419 -12.84 25.66 -9.81
CA LEU A 419 -14.22 25.91 -9.41
C LEU A 419 -15.21 25.52 -10.53
N THR A 420 -16.14 24.61 -10.25
CA THR A 420 -17.19 24.14 -11.19
C THR A 420 -18.58 24.15 -10.53
N GLU A 421 -19.65 23.84 -11.29
CA GLU A 421 -21.01 23.67 -10.74
C GLU A 421 -21.10 22.58 -9.66
N ASP A 422 -20.20 21.60 -9.70
CA ASP A 422 -20.16 20.46 -8.77
C ASP A 422 -19.29 20.74 -7.52
N SER A 423 -18.62 21.90 -7.46
CA SER A 423 -17.72 22.25 -6.36
C SER A 423 -18.45 22.78 -5.12
N THR A 424 -17.85 22.58 -3.95
CA THR A 424 -18.28 23.24 -2.70
C THR A 424 -17.73 24.66 -2.64
N ALA A 425 -18.59 25.68 -2.78
CA ALA A 425 -18.15 27.07 -2.88
C ALA A 425 -17.29 27.56 -1.70
N SER A 426 -17.56 27.11 -0.47
CA SER A 426 -16.85 27.58 0.73
C SER A 426 -15.38 27.18 0.81
N ASP A 427 -14.96 26.21 0.01
CA ASP A 427 -13.57 25.73 -0.04
C ASP A 427 -12.68 26.64 -0.89
N PHE A 428 -13.32 27.53 -1.67
CA PHE A 428 -12.68 28.52 -2.50
C PHE A 428 -12.71 29.90 -1.83
N MET A 429 -11.57 30.58 -1.82
CA MET A 429 -11.43 31.89 -1.17
C MET A 429 -10.55 32.85 -1.96
N LEU A 430 -10.95 34.11 -2.00
CA LEU A 430 -10.17 35.19 -2.60
C LEU A 430 -9.14 35.70 -1.59
N LEU A 431 -7.88 35.80 -2.02
CA LEU A 431 -6.80 36.34 -1.20
C LEU A 431 -6.85 37.87 -1.23
N VAL A 432 -7.03 38.51 -0.08
CA VAL A 432 -7.24 39.96 0.01
C VAL A 432 -6.02 40.63 0.64
N ASN A 433 -5.44 41.58 -0.09
CA ASN A 433 -4.29 42.37 0.33
C ASN A 433 -4.73 43.83 0.48
N ALA A 434 -4.91 44.28 1.72
CA ALA A 434 -5.33 45.65 2.02
C ALA A 434 -4.19 46.46 2.65
N LYS A 435 -4.04 47.71 2.25
CA LYS A 435 -3.07 48.66 2.82
C LYS A 435 -3.76 49.91 3.34
N ASP A 436 -3.22 50.48 4.41
CA ASP A 436 -3.71 51.75 4.94
C ASP A 436 -3.19 52.98 4.18
N GLN A 437 -3.65 54.17 4.56
CA GLN A 437 -3.24 55.44 3.94
C GLN A 437 -1.76 55.77 4.09
N TYR A 438 -1.03 55.02 4.90
CA TYR A 438 0.41 55.16 5.14
C TYR A 438 1.22 54.09 4.41
N GLY A 439 0.57 53.18 3.69
CA GLY A 439 1.19 52.11 2.90
C GLY A 439 1.47 50.82 3.69
N ASN A 440 0.99 50.69 4.93
CA ASN A 440 1.18 49.51 5.76
C ASN A 440 0.08 48.47 5.51
N ASP A 441 0.41 47.19 5.57
CA ASP A 441 -0.55 46.10 5.39
C ASP A 441 -1.55 46.02 6.57
N ILE A 442 -2.83 45.87 6.26
CA ILE A 442 -3.90 45.63 7.23
C ILE A 442 -4.20 44.13 7.27
N THR A 443 -3.87 43.49 8.40
CA THR A 443 -4.13 42.05 8.62
C THR A 443 -5.35 41.78 9.51
N ASP A 444 -6.04 42.82 9.98
CA ASP A 444 -7.26 42.69 10.78
C ASP A 444 -8.49 42.57 9.86
N ALA A 445 -9.13 41.39 9.88
CA ALA A 445 -10.28 41.11 9.04
C ALA A 445 -11.53 41.93 9.40
N GLY A 446 -11.68 42.32 10.68
CA GLY A 446 -12.76 43.21 11.13
C GLY A 446 -12.60 44.62 10.56
N LYS A 447 -11.38 45.14 10.57
CA LYS A 447 -11.06 46.43 9.96
C LYS A 447 -11.27 46.42 8.44
N VAL A 448 -10.84 45.36 7.75
CA VAL A 448 -11.05 45.20 6.30
C VAL A 448 -12.56 45.18 5.97
N LYS A 449 -13.36 44.49 6.78
CA LYS A 449 -14.84 44.48 6.66
C LYS A 449 -15.43 45.88 6.80
N ASP A 450 -14.98 46.65 7.79
CA ASP A 450 -15.54 47.97 8.09
C ASP A 450 -15.17 49.02 7.04
N ASP A 451 -13.97 48.93 6.44
CA ASP A 451 -13.44 49.95 5.52
C ASP A 451 -13.65 49.62 4.03
N LEU A 452 -14.06 48.40 3.67
CA LEU A 452 -14.33 48.02 2.28
C LEU A 452 -15.83 47.91 1.96
N ILE A 453 -16.17 48.24 0.72
CA ILE A 453 -17.43 47.85 0.08
C ILE A 453 -17.12 46.66 -0.82
N VAL A 454 -17.97 45.63 -0.77
CA VAL A 454 -17.88 44.48 -1.66
C VAL A 454 -19.07 44.52 -2.61
N THR A 455 -18.81 44.31 -3.90
CA THR A 455 -19.85 44.10 -4.90
C THR A 455 -19.57 42.83 -5.70
N VAL A 456 -20.64 42.14 -6.10
CA VAL A 456 -20.59 40.94 -6.95
C VAL A 456 -21.48 41.21 -8.15
N SER A 457 -20.92 41.15 -9.36
CA SER A 457 -21.62 41.57 -10.58
C SER A 457 -22.80 40.66 -10.96
N ASP A 458 -22.65 39.35 -10.75
CA ASP A 458 -23.70 38.36 -10.96
C ASP A 458 -23.70 37.34 -9.81
N GLN A 459 -24.65 37.51 -8.89
CA GLN A 459 -24.78 36.63 -7.73
C GLN A 459 -25.48 35.31 -8.06
N THR A 460 -25.96 35.09 -9.29
CA THR A 460 -26.56 33.83 -9.72
C THR A 460 -25.50 32.79 -10.13
N VAL A 461 -24.30 33.24 -10.49
CA VAL A 461 -23.13 32.39 -10.82
C VAL A 461 -22.44 31.90 -9.55
N ALA A 462 -21.99 32.84 -8.71
CA ALA A 462 -21.39 32.59 -7.40
C ALA A 462 -21.55 33.87 -6.55
N SER A 463 -21.51 33.72 -5.22
CA SER A 463 -21.57 34.83 -4.28
C SER A 463 -20.38 34.79 -3.31
N VAL A 464 -20.40 35.64 -2.29
CA VAL A 464 -19.43 35.65 -1.20
C VAL A 464 -20.14 35.51 0.15
N ASN A 465 -19.45 35.00 1.16
CA ASN A 465 -20.06 34.69 2.45
C ASN A 465 -20.72 35.90 3.11
N SER A 466 -21.95 35.67 3.58
CA SER A 466 -22.79 36.63 4.31
C SER A 466 -23.13 37.91 3.54
N TYR A 467 -23.19 37.87 2.21
CA TYR A 467 -23.55 39.02 1.39
C TYR A 467 -25.02 39.45 1.61
N SER A 468 -25.25 40.33 2.57
CA SER A 468 -26.52 41.04 2.78
C SER A 468 -26.23 42.54 2.91
N ASN A 469 -26.98 43.36 2.18
CA ASN A 469 -26.78 44.83 2.13
C ASN A 469 -25.34 45.28 1.81
N GLY A 470 -24.60 44.56 0.95
CA GLY A 470 -23.23 44.94 0.53
C GLY A 470 -22.13 44.73 1.58
N THR A 471 -22.43 44.02 2.67
CA THR A 471 -21.45 43.67 3.71
C THR A 471 -21.05 42.21 3.54
N ALA A 472 -19.76 41.95 3.32
CA ALA A 472 -19.21 40.59 3.29
C ALA A 472 -18.37 40.32 4.55
N THR A 473 -18.21 39.05 4.93
CA THR A 473 -17.32 38.66 6.03
C THR A 473 -15.93 38.31 5.52
N PHE A 474 -14.91 38.76 6.24
CA PHE A 474 -13.51 38.42 5.97
C PHE A 474 -12.99 37.56 7.11
N GLU A 475 -12.09 36.64 6.80
CA GLU A 475 -11.47 35.75 7.77
C GLU A 475 -9.94 35.85 7.68
N LYS A 476 -9.26 35.51 8.79
CA LYS A 476 -7.82 35.34 8.82
C LYS A 476 -7.50 33.86 8.78
N VAL A 477 -6.84 33.40 7.72
CA VAL A 477 -6.47 32.00 7.50
C VAL A 477 -4.95 31.91 7.36
N LYS A 478 -4.35 30.82 7.85
CA LYS A 478 -2.93 30.54 7.63
C LYS A 478 -2.73 29.85 6.29
N ILE A 479 -2.05 30.52 5.37
CA ILE A 479 -1.66 29.96 4.07
C ILE A 479 -0.12 29.95 4.03
N ASN A 480 0.48 28.78 3.82
CA ASN A 480 1.94 28.58 3.86
C ASN A 480 2.61 29.13 5.14
N GLY A 481 1.94 29.00 6.27
CA GLY A 481 2.43 29.46 7.58
C GLY A 481 2.36 30.98 7.82
N LYS A 482 1.80 31.76 6.87
CA LYS A 482 1.57 33.20 7.00
C LYS A 482 0.09 33.49 7.19
N ASP A 483 -0.21 34.46 8.06
CA ASP A 483 -1.58 34.96 8.24
C ASP A 483 -2.00 35.76 6.99
N GLN A 484 -3.12 35.36 6.38
CA GLN A 484 -3.67 35.98 5.19
C GLN A 484 -5.14 36.34 5.43
N VAL A 485 -5.55 37.54 5.04
CA VAL A 485 -6.96 37.93 5.02
C VAL A 485 -7.60 37.36 3.76
N VAL A 486 -8.74 36.71 3.90
CA VAL A 486 -9.44 36.06 2.80
C VAL A 486 -10.93 36.39 2.80
N LEU A 487 -11.53 36.30 1.62
CA LEU A 487 -12.97 36.41 1.38
C LEU A 487 -13.46 35.11 0.76
N LYS A 488 -14.22 34.30 1.53
CA LYS A 488 -14.74 33.01 1.06
C LYS A 488 -15.86 33.19 0.05
N LEU A 489 -15.85 32.35 -0.98
CA LEU A 489 -16.98 32.23 -1.90
C LEU A 489 -18.15 31.53 -1.21
N ALA A 490 -19.34 31.76 -1.76
CA ALA A 490 -20.59 31.13 -1.37
C ALA A 490 -21.38 30.74 -2.62
N ASN A 491 -22.35 29.85 -2.47
CA ASN A 491 -23.25 29.50 -3.56
C ASN A 491 -23.99 30.73 -4.08
N GLY A 492 -24.43 30.67 -5.33
CA GLY A 492 -25.26 31.73 -5.91
C GLY A 492 -26.58 31.88 -5.16
N VAL A 493 -27.26 33.02 -5.35
CA VAL A 493 -28.57 33.30 -4.73
C VAL A 493 -29.67 32.29 -5.12
N SER A 494 -29.44 31.52 -6.19
CA SER A 494 -30.29 30.39 -6.62
C SER A 494 -30.05 29.08 -5.86
N GLY A 495 -29.13 29.06 -4.89
CA GLY A 495 -28.86 27.92 -4.01
C GLY A 495 -27.61 27.11 -4.37
N ASN A 496 -27.25 27.02 -5.66
CA ASN A 496 -26.08 26.30 -6.17
C ASN A 496 -25.18 27.23 -7.01
N LEU A 497 -23.93 26.80 -7.22
CA LEU A 497 -23.05 27.40 -8.23
C LEU A 497 -23.63 27.18 -9.64
N LYS A 498 -23.41 28.14 -10.53
CA LYS A 498 -23.83 28.06 -11.93
C LYS A 498 -22.66 28.42 -12.83
N ALA A 499 -22.47 27.65 -13.89
CA ALA A 499 -21.40 27.90 -14.84
C ALA A 499 -21.50 29.31 -15.44
N GLY A 500 -20.38 30.02 -15.48
CA GLY A 500 -20.34 31.41 -15.92
C GLY A 500 -19.23 32.21 -15.24
N LYS A 501 -19.30 33.53 -15.40
CA LYS A 501 -18.32 34.47 -14.87
C LYS A 501 -19.01 35.49 -13.99
N THR A 502 -18.42 35.78 -12.84
CA THR A 502 -18.86 36.87 -11.97
C THR A 502 -17.66 37.61 -11.43
N THR A 503 -17.76 38.92 -11.30
CA THR A 503 -16.67 39.77 -10.86
C THR A 503 -16.93 40.22 -9.43
N VAL A 504 -16.00 39.88 -8.54
CA VAL A 504 -15.97 40.41 -7.17
C VAL A 504 -15.12 41.68 -7.18
N THR A 505 -15.71 42.80 -6.75
CA THR A 505 -15.00 44.09 -6.64
C THR A 505 -14.97 44.54 -5.19
N LEU A 506 -13.77 44.88 -4.73
CA LEU A 506 -13.50 45.48 -3.43
C LEU A 506 -13.21 46.97 -3.63
N ILE A 507 -13.85 47.84 -2.85
CA ILE A 507 -13.69 49.29 -2.97
C ILE A 507 -13.39 49.87 -1.58
N SER A 508 -12.29 50.62 -1.45
CA SER A 508 -12.03 51.39 -0.24
C SER A 508 -13.10 52.47 -0.04
N LYS A 509 -13.77 52.47 1.13
CA LYS A 509 -14.71 53.55 1.52
C LYS A 509 -14.01 54.90 1.69
N THR A 510 -12.69 54.89 1.96
CA THR A 510 -11.92 56.11 2.24
C THR A 510 -11.44 56.78 0.96
N THR A 511 -10.83 56.01 0.04
CA THR A 511 -10.17 56.57 -1.15
C THR A 511 -10.94 56.32 -2.44
N GLY A 512 -11.91 55.40 -2.43
CA GLY A 512 -12.59 54.93 -3.64
C GLY A 512 -11.74 54.03 -4.54
N LYS A 513 -10.47 53.76 -4.19
CA LYS A 513 -9.62 52.82 -4.94
C LYS A 513 -10.24 51.42 -4.87
N SER A 514 -10.25 50.74 -6.01
CA SER A 514 -10.89 49.43 -6.14
C SER A 514 -9.97 48.38 -6.75
N ALA A 515 -10.25 47.13 -6.44
CA ALA A 515 -9.68 45.95 -7.09
C ALA A 515 -10.80 44.98 -7.45
N SER A 516 -10.72 44.42 -8.64
CA SER A 516 -11.70 43.47 -9.15
C SER A 516 -11.02 42.15 -9.51
N PHE A 517 -11.72 41.04 -9.28
CA PHE A 517 -11.27 39.70 -9.67
C PHE A 517 -12.43 38.94 -10.32
N GLU A 518 -12.19 38.39 -11.51
CA GLU A 518 -13.17 37.57 -12.24
C GLU A 518 -13.13 36.13 -11.70
N VAL A 519 -14.20 35.71 -11.05
CA VAL A 519 -14.44 34.33 -10.65
C VAL A 519 -15.10 33.61 -11.82
N THR A 520 -14.42 32.61 -12.36
CA THR A 520 -14.96 31.72 -13.40
C THR A 520 -15.40 30.41 -12.75
N VAL A 521 -16.68 30.07 -12.91
CA VAL A 521 -17.24 28.77 -12.54
C VAL A 521 -17.36 27.95 -13.82
N GLY A 522 -16.63 26.84 -13.89
CA GLY A 522 -16.72 25.88 -14.98
C GLY A 522 -18.02 25.07 -14.96
N HIS A 523 -18.30 24.34 -16.03
CA HIS A 523 -19.44 23.41 -16.07
C HIS A 523 -19.21 22.24 -15.11
N GLY A 524 -20.29 21.74 -14.49
CA GLY A 524 -20.26 20.45 -13.81
C GLY A 524 -20.14 19.31 -14.83
N VAL A 525 -19.78 18.11 -14.37
CA VAL A 525 -19.64 16.93 -15.23
C VAL A 525 -21.02 16.57 -15.81
N LYS A 526 -21.19 16.82 -17.11
CA LYS A 526 -22.36 16.47 -17.92
C LYS A 526 -21.84 15.84 -19.20
N VAL A 527 -22.34 14.65 -19.53
CA VAL A 527 -21.95 13.93 -20.74
C VAL A 527 -22.44 14.71 -21.95
N ASP A 528 -21.51 15.13 -22.79
CA ASP A 528 -21.78 15.87 -24.01
C ASP A 528 -21.87 14.91 -25.21
N THR A 529 -20.83 14.11 -25.43
CA THR A 529 -20.80 13.12 -26.52
C THR A 529 -20.68 11.70 -25.97
N ILE A 530 -21.21 10.74 -26.73
CA ILE A 530 -20.95 9.33 -26.54
C ILE A 530 -20.75 8.69 -27.91
N ASN A 531 -19.73 7.85 -28.05
CA ASN A 531 -19.43 7.11 -29.28
C ASN A 531 -19.35 5.64 -28.94
N PHE A 532 -20.15 4.81 -29.63
CA PHE A 532 -20.06 3.35 -29.54
C PHE A 532 -19.10 2.81 -30.59
N THR A 533 -18.38 1.74 -30.25
CA THR A 533 -17.63 0.93 -31.22
C THR A 533 -18.18 -0.48 -31.27
N ALA A 534 -17.87 -1.21 -32.35
CA ALA A 534 -18.31 -2.59 -32.49
C ALA A 534 -17.63 -3.47 -31.42
N PRO A 535 -18.37 -4.40 -30.78
CA PRO A 535 -17.77 -5.38 -29.88
C PRO A 535 -16.86 -6.33 -30.66
N ASP A 536 -15.84 -6.85 -29.98
CA ASP A 536 -14.95 -7.84 -30.57
C ASP A 536 -15.64 -9.20 -30.70
N GLY A 537 -15.43 -9.85 -31.84
CA GLY A 537 -15.94 -11.19 -32.10
C GLY A 537 -17.42 -11.24 -32.50
N ILE A 538 -17.99 -12.44 -32.40
CA ILE A 538 -19.36 -12.72 -32.83
C ILE A 538 -20.31 -12.52 -31.65
N VAL A 539 -21.33 -11.70 -31.86
CA VAL A 539 -22.45 -11.54 -30.92
C VAL A 539 -23.53 -12.56 -31.26
N ALA A 540 -23.74 -13.55 -30.40
CA ALA A 540 -24.80 -14.54 -30.53
C ALA A 540 -25.94 -14.27 -29.54
N ALA A 541 -27.17 -14.67 -29.91
CA ALA A 541 -28.31 -14.60 -29.00
C ALA A 541 -28.07 -15.43 -27.72
N ASN A 542 -28.62 -14.96 -26.61
CA ASN A 542 -28.46 -15.49 -25.25
C ASN A 542 -27.02 -15.47 -24.70
N GLU A 543 -26.10 -14.76 -25.36
CA GLU A 543 -24.76 -14.48 -24.85
C GLU A 543 -24.65 -13.01 -24.44
N ALA A 544 -24.09 -12.76 -23.26
CA ALA A 544 -23.77 -11.41 -22.82
C ALA A 544 -22.59 -10.86 -23.65
N VAL A 545 -22.71 -9.62 -24.12
CA VAL A 545 -21.66 -8.91 -24.85
C VAL A 545 -21.45 -7.51 -24.27
N ARG A 546 -20.20 -7.14 -24.06
CA ARG A 546 -19.80 -5.76 -23.70
C ARG A 546 -19.68 -4.90 -24.95
N ILE A 547 -20.38 -3.78 -24.96
CA ILE A 547 -20.36 -2.79 -26.03
C ILE A 547 -19.35 -1.70 -25.65
N PRO A 548 -18.21 -1.58 -26.34
CA PRO A 548 -17.26 -0.54 -26.02
C PRO A 548 -17.79 0.84 -26.42
N PHE A 549 -17.48 1.84 -25.60
CA PHE A 549 -17.88 3.22 -25.83
C PHE A 549 -16.85 4.22 -25.29
N GLU A 550 -16.94 5.44 -25.78
CA GLU A 550 -16.25 6.62 -25.24
C GLU A 550 -17.30 7.70 -24.95
N ALA A 551 -17.40 8.14 -23.70
CA ALA A 551 -18.26 9.25 -23.30
C ALA A 551 -17.39 10.43 -22.87
N LEU A 552 -17.65 11.62 -23.41
CA LEU A 552 -16.90 12.84 -23.08
C LEU A 552 -17.82 13.90 -22.48
N ASP A 553 -17.32 14.68 -21.54
CA ASP A 553 -18.01 15.85 -20.99
C ASP A 553 -17.92 17.08 -21.91
N LEU A 554 -18.51 18.20 -21.47
CA LEU A 554 -18.48 19.49 -22.18
C LEU A 554 -17.07 20.05 -22.41
N ASP A 555 -16.09 19.63 -21.61
CA ASP A 555 -14.68 20.04 -21.73
C ASP A 555 -13.85 19.04 -22.56
N GLY A 556 -14.47 17.97 -23.08
CA GLY A 556 -13.82 16.91 -23.84
C GLY A 556 -13.06 15.89 -22.99
N LYS A 557 -13.32 15.82 -21.67
CA LYS A 557 -12.72 14.83 -20.76
C LYS A 557 -13.60 13.58 -20.69
N ALA A 558 -12.97 12.42 -20.54
CA ALA A 558 -13.69 11.15 -20.45
C ALA A 558 -14.55 11.05 -19.17
N VAL A 559 -15.81 10.62 -19.34
CA VAL A 559 -16.74 10.33 -18.25
C VAL A 559 -16.79 8.82 -18.03
N ASN A 560 -16.10 8.36 -16.99
CA ASN A 560 -15.88 6.93 -16.73
C ASN A 560 -16.76 6.35 -15.62
N LYS A 561 -17.53 7.18 -14.89
CA LYS A 561 -18.34 6.76 -13.74
C LYS A 561 -19.76 6.35 -14.14
N ALA A 562 -20.18 5.15 -13.76
CA ALA A 562 -21.50 4.62 -14.11
C ALA A 562 -22.62 5.41 -13.43
N SER A 563 -22.39 5.92 -12.22
CA SER A 563 -23.33 6.79 -11.49
C SER A 563 -23.64 8.08 -12.25
N ILE A 564 -22.64 8.68 -12.91
CA ILE A 564 -22.83 9.86 -13.77
C ILE A 564 -23.50 9.46 -15.08
N LEU A 565 -23.04 8.38 -15.73
CA LEU A 565 -23.59 7.92 -17.02
C LEU A 565 -25.06 7.49 -16.90
N ASN A 566 -25.48 6.95 -15.76
CA ASN A 566 -26.86 6.56 -15.48
C ASN A 566 -27.71 7.69 -14.85
N ASP A 567 -27.15 8.88 -14.56
CA ASP A 567 -27.91 10.00 -14.01
C ASP A 567 -28.80 10.66 -15.08
N THR A 568 -29.94 10.00 -15.32
CA THR A 568 -31.01 10.47 -16.19
C THR A 568 -32.18 11.04 -15.38
N SER A 569 -31.89 11.74 -14.28
CA SER A 569 -32.90 12.36 -13.41
C SER A 569 -33.72 13.46 -14.12
N THR A 570 -34.49 14.28 -13.40
CA THR A 570 -35.45 15.21 -14.03
C THR A 570 -34.77 16.15 -15.06
N PRO A 571 -35.50 16.66 -16.08
CA PRO A 571 -34.91 17.35 -17.24
C PRO A 571 -33.99 18.54 -16.94
N ALA A 572 -34.06 19.14 -15.75
CA ALA A 572 -33.21 20.25 -15.35
C ALA A 572 -31.79 19.83 -14.94
N ASN A 573 -31.59 18.57 -14.54
CA ASN A 573 -30.37 18.08 -13.89
C ASN A 573 -29.78 16.81 -14.53
N VAL A 574 -30.20 16.44 -15.75
CA VAL A 574 -29.63 15.27 -16.45
C VAL A 574 -28.13 15.48 -16.63
N ARG A 575 -27.31 14.54 -16.16
CA ARG A 575 -25.85 14.52 -16.35
C ARG A 575 -25.41 13.38 -17.27
N GLY A 576 -26.16 12.29 -17.30
CA GLY A 576 -25.79 11.04 -17.96
C GLY A 576 -26.30 10.86 -19.39
N VAL A 577 -26.46 9.60 -19.76
CA VAL A 577 -26.82 9.14 -21.09
C VAL A 577 -28.01 8.19 -21.00
N LYS A 578 -29.11 8.53 -21.68
CA LYS A 578 -30.25 7.62 -21.83
C LYS A 578 -30.02 6.69 -23.01
N VAL A 579 -29.90 5.40 -22.77
CA VAL A 579 -29.76 4.39 -23.83
C VAL A 579 -31.07 3.62 -24.02
N THR A 580 -31.53 3.52 -25.27
CA THR A 580 -32.66 2.67 -25.66
C THR A 580 -32.22 1.63 -26.65
N ALA A 581 -32.85 0.45 -26.60
CA ALA A 581 -32.59 -0.64 -27.52
C ALA A 581 -33.83 -0.97 -28.34
N THR A 582 -33.63 -1.29 -29.62
CA THR A 582 -34.69 -1.77 -30.53
C THR A 582 -34.18 -2.94 -31.37
N GLY A 583 -35.10 -3.79 -31.84
CA GLY A 583 -34.78 -4.93 -32.70
C GLY A 583 -34.68 -6.27 -31.96
N ALA A 584 -33.50 -6.90 -31.94
CA ALA A 584 -33.21 -8.28 -31.50
C ALA A 584 -33.58 -8.68 -30.05
N GLY A 585 -34.37 -7.87 -29.33
CA GLY A 585 -34.84 -8.11 -27.97
C GLY A 585 -33.72 -8.08 -26.93
N LEU A 586 -34.01 -7.63 -25.72
CA LEU A 586 -33.10 -7.71 -24.58
C LEU A 586 -33.87 -8.30 -23.39
N ASN A 587 -33.18 -9.08 -22.58
CA ASN A 587 -33.74 -9.63 -21.35
C ASN A 587 -33.79 -8.61 -20.19
N ARG A 588 -33.11 -7.46 -20.34
CA ARG A 588 -32.95 -6.41 -19.32
C ARG A 588 -32.86 -5.03 -19.96
N ALA A 589 -33.10 -3.99 -19.16
CA ALA A 589 -32.84 -2.60 -19.58
C ALA A 589 -31.33 -2.37 -19.77
N VAL A 590 -30.98 -1.45 -20.69
CA VAL A 590 -29.59 -1.09 -20.98
C VAL A 590 -29.11 -0.06 -19.95
N THR A 591 -28.24 -0.49 -19.04
CA THR A 591 -27.65 0.36 -18.00
C THR A 591 -26.13 0.26 -18.04
N PHE A 592 -25.44 1.38 -17.80
CA PHE A 592 -23.99 1.35 -17.64
C PHE A 592 -23.67 0.66 -16.32
N SER A 593 -22.71 -0.26 -16.34
CA SER A 593 -22.17 -0.90 -15.14
C SER A 593 -20.76 -0.39 -14.92
N GLN A 594 -20.34 -0.32 -13.66
CA GLN A 594 -19.00 0.09 -13.31
C GLN A 594 -18.08 -1.14 -13.31
N ASP A 595 -16.98 -1.08 -14.04
CA ASP A 595 -15.84 -1.94 -13.79
C ASP A 595 -14.97 -1.21 -12.77
N TYR A 596 -14.96 -1.76 -11.55
CA TYR A 596 -14.25 -1.16 -10.42
C TYR A 596 -12.75 -1.45 -10.51
N VAL A 597 -12.34 -2.50 -11.23
CA VAL A 597 -10.93 -2.82 -11.49
C VAL A 597 -10.25 -1.74 -12.34
N THR A 598 -10.89 -1.33 -13.44
CA THR A 598 -10.32 -0.34 -14.37
C THR A 598 -10.77 1.09 -14.08
N GLY A 599 -11.75 1.28 -13.18
CA GLY A 599 -12.43 2.55 -12.94
C GLY A 599 -13.26 3.02 -14.14
N LYS A 600 -13.41 2.20 -15.18
CA LYS A 600 -14.18 2.51 -16.39
C LYS A 600 -15.57 1.92 -16.31
N SER A 601 -16.52 2.60 -16.93
CA SER A 601 -17.85 2.03 -17.11
C SER A 601 -17.89 1.16 -18.37
N TYR A 602 -18.69 0.10 -18.33
CA TYR A 602 -18.98 -0.75 -19.47
C TYR A 602 -20.50 -0.85 -19.68
N LEU A 603 -20.89 -1.16 -20.92
CA LEU A 603 -22.28 -1.38 -21.28
C LEU A 603 -22.42 -2.84 -21.70
N GLU A 604 -23.08 -3.67 -20.89
CA GLU A 604 -23.32 -5.08 -21.24
C GLU A 604 -24.77 -5.27 -21.68
N VAL A 605 -24.96 -6.02 -22.76
CA VAL A 605 -26.27 -6.39 -23.27
C VAL A 605 -26.32 -7.89 -23.52
N THR A 606 -27.47 -8.50 -23.28
CA THR A 606 -27.74 -9.91 -23.64
C THR A 606 -28.91 -9.95 -24.64
N PRO A 607 -28.63 -10.02 -25.95
CA PRO A 607 -29.64 -10.16 -26.98
C PRO A 607 -30.42 -11.46 -26.81
N THR A 608 -31.72 -11.48 -27.07
CA THR A 608 -32.55 -12.70 -26.87
C THR A 608 -32.84 -13.48 -28.16
N GLN A 609 -32.63 -12.88 -29.33
CA GLN A 609 -32.91 -13.50 -30.63
C GLN A 609 -31.96 -13.00 -31.72
N GLU A 610 -31.90 -13.72 -32.84
CA GLU A 610 -31.17 -13.28 -34.04
C GLU A 610 -31.81 -12.01 -34.63
N GLY A 611 -30.98 -11.12 -35.17
CA GLY A 611 -31.41 -9.93 -35.89
C GLY A 611 -30.51 -8.73 -35.64
N LYS A 612 -31.00 -7.55 -36.03
CA LYS A 612 -30.28 -6.29 -35.75
C LYS A 612 -30.65 -5.80 -34.36
N LEU A 613 -29.66 -5.56 -33.51
CA LEU A 613 -29.80 -4.82 -32.27
C LEU A 613 -29.33 -3.39 -32.50
N THR A 614 -30.25 -2.43 -32.42
CA THR A 614 -29.90 -1.00 -32.52
C THR A 614 -29.95 -0.37 -31.14
N LEU A 615 -28.81 0.12 -30.66
CA LEU A 615 -28.70 0.91 -29.44
C LEU A 615 -28.65 2.39 -29.80
N THR A 616 -29.53 3.19 -29.20
CA THR A 616 -29.59 4.65 -29.38
C THR A 616 -29.36 5.31 -28.04
N ALA A 617 -28.26 6.07 -27.94
CA ALA A 617 -27.91 6.87 -26.79
C ALA A 617 -28.26 8.34 -27.01
N ILE A 618 -28.85 8.98 -26.01
CA ILE A 618 -29.12 10.43 -25.96
C ILE A 618 -28.39 10.99 -24.74
N THR A 619 -27.44 11.90 -24.96
CA THR A 619 -26.65 12.53 -23.90
C THR A 619 -27.41 13.65 -23.20
N ALA A 620 -26.91 14.14 -22.06
CA ALA A 620 -27.46 15.28 -21.33
C ALA A 620 -27.55 16.55 -22.19
N THR A 621 -26.68 16.70 -23.19
CA THR A 621 -26.68 17.83 -24.13
C THR A 621 -27.55 17.57 -25.37
N ASN A 622 -28.36 16.50 -25.36
CA ASN A 622 -29.24 16.06 -26.44
C ASN A 622 -28.52 15.62 -27.72
N LYS A 623 -27.23 15.28 -27.65
CA LYS A 623 -26.54 14.64 -28.77
C LYS A 623 -26.94 13.16 -28.83
N VAL A 624 -27.02 12.64 -30.04
CA VAL A 624 -27.48 11.26 -30.30
C VAL A 624 -26.35 10.45 -30.91
N ALA A 625 -26.17 9.24 -30.40
CA ALA A 625 -25.29 8.24 -30.98
C ALA A 625 -26.03 6.92 -31.14
N THR A 626 -25.71 6.21 -32.22
CA THR A 626 -26.38 4.95 -32.54
C THR A 626 -25.36 3.92 -33.01
N ILE A 627 -25.50 2.69 -32.52
CA ILE A 627 -24.79 1.53 -33.06
C ILE A 627 -25.80 0.45 -33.43
N THR A 628 -25.57 -0.23 -34.55
CA THR A 628 -26.33 -1.40 -34.94
C THR A 628 -25.41 -2.60 -34.95
N ILE A 629 -25.77 -3.63 -34.20
CA ILE A 629 -25.02 -4.86 -34.02
C ILE A 629 -25.80 -5.99 -34.69
N ASP A 630 -25.13 -6.77 -35.53
CA ASP A 630 -25.71 -7.95 -36.16
C ASP A 630 -25.61 -9.14 -35.20
N VAL A 631 -26.69 -9.39 -34.47
CA VAL A 631 -26.83 -10.53 -33.55
C VAL A 631 -27.07 -11.79 -34.36
N LYS A 632 -26.18 -12.76 -34.21
CA LYS A 632 -26.29 -14.09 -34.82
C LYS A 632 -27.16 -15.00 -33.96
N LYS A 633 -27.56 -16.14 -34.52
CA LYS A 633 -28.29 -17.19 -33.79
C LYS A 633 -27.52 -17.61 -32.53
N GLU A 634 -28.27 -18.11 -31.55
CA GLU A 634 -27.70 -18.68 -30.34
C GLU A 634 -26.63 -19.73 -30.67
N ALA A 635 -25.51 -19.72 -29.95
CA ALA A 635 -24.45 -20.70 -30.10
C ALA A 635 -24.95 -22.10 -29.77
N VAL A 636 -24.75 -23.02 -30.70
CA VAL A 636 -25.14 -24.43 -30.61
C VAL A 636 -23.95 -25.31 -30.93
N PRO A 637 -23.79 -26.45 -30.25
CA PRO A 637 -22.68 -27.35 -30.52
C PRO A 637 -22.81 -27.92 -31.95
N THR A 638 -21.70 -27.93 -32.68
CA THR A 638 -21.65 -28.42 -34.06
C THR A 638 -20.59 -29.46 -34.32
N THR A 639 -19.40 -29.31 -33.74
CA THR A 639 -18.25 -30.16 -34.07
C THR A 639 -17.57 -30.65 -32.81
N LEU A 640 -17.38 -31.96 -32.69
CA LEU A 640 -16.48 -32.55 -31.69
C LEU A 640 -15.05 -32.46 -32.24
N ILE A 641 -14.14 -31.83 -31.50
CA ILE A 641 -12.76 -31.62 -31.97
C ILE A 641 -11.71 -32.46 -31.22
N GLY A 642 -12.11 -33.15 -30.15
CA GLY A 642 -11.26 -34.09 -29.43
C GLY A 642 -11.63 -34.20 -27.95
N PHE A 643 -10.65 -34.62 -27.17
CA PHE A 643 -10.77 -34.80 -25.72
C PHE A 643 -9.84 -33.86 -24.94
N ASP A 644 -10.07 -33.78 -23.64
CA ASP A 644 -9.12 -33.19 -22.71
C ASP A 644 -7.85 -34.05 -22.55
N ASP A 645 -6.77 -33.42 -22.10
CA ASP A 645 -5.40 -33.94 -22.26
C ASP A 645 -5.09 -35.15 -21.34
N ASP A 646 -5.95 -35.48 -20.38
CA ASP A 646 -5.78 -36.54 -19.37
C ASP A 646 -6.60 -37.82 -19.64
N VAL A 647 -7.33 -37.88 -20.75
CA VAL A 647 -8.17 -39.01 -21.13
C VAL A 647 -7.34 -40.13 -21.78
N ALA A 648 -7.26 -41.29 -21.12
CA ALA A 648 -6.64 -42.48 -21.69
C ALA A 648 -7.63 -43.26 -22.58
N THR A 649 -7.25 -43.51 -23.82
CA THR A 649 -8.13 -44.09 -24.85
C THR A 649 -7.70 -45.48 -25.34
N ASN A 650 -6.65 -46.05 -24.74
CA ASN A 650 -6.19 -47.42 -24.97
C ASN A 650 -6.40 -48.26 -23.71
N ALA A 651 -6.76 -49.54 -23.88
CA ALA A 651 -7.00 -50.46 -22.76
C ALA A 651 -6.37 -51.83 -23.01
N LEU A 652 -6.01 -52.51 -21.91
CA LEU A 652 -5.65 -53.93 -21.93
C LEU A 652 -6.87 -54.79 -22.27
N LEU A 653 -6.66 -55.96 -22.88
CA LEU A 653 -7.75 -56.91 -23.13
C LEU A 653 -8.56 -57.18 -21.86
N HIS A 654 -9.89 -57.19 -21.98
CA HIS A 654 -10.87 -57.34 -20.91
C HIS A 654 -11.01 -56.16 -19.93
N GLU A 655 -10.23 -55.09 -20.08
CA GLU A 655 -10.29 -53.91 -19.20
C GLU A 655 -11.14 -52.77 -19.74
N VAL A 656 -11.46 -51.80 -18.87
CA VAL A 656 -12.40 -50.72 -19.18
C VAL A 656 -11.78 -49.32 -19.15
N PHE A 657 -12.29 -48.42 -20.00
CA PHE A 657 -12.18 -46.97 -19.80
C PHE A 657 -13.54 -46.29 -19.94
N VAL A 658 -13.72 -45.12 -19.31
CA VAL A 658 -15.01 -44.42 -19.22
C VAL A 658 -14.86 -43.02 -19.80
N LEU A 659 -15.80 -42.58 -20.64
CA LEU A 659 -15.90 -41.21 -21.13
C LEU A 659 -17.20 -40.57 -20.66
N SER A 660 -17.12 -39.34 -20.18
CA SER A 660 -18.23 -38.53 -19.68
C SER A 660 -18.39 -37.23 -20.47
N SER A 661 -19.46 -36.48 -20.21
CA SER A 661 -19.78 -35.24 -20.93
C SER A 661 -18.73 -34.13 -20.79
N THR A 662 -17.90 -34.17 -19.74
CA THR A 662 -16.84 -33.19 -19.47
C THR A 662 -15.48 -33.60 -20.04
N ASN A 663 -15.40 -34.68 -20.82
CA ASN A 663 -14.14 -35.12 -21.44
C ASN A 663 -13.96 -34.58 -22.86
N PHE A 664 -14.96 -33.88 -23.42
CA PHE A 664 -15.02 -33.52 -24.85
C PHE A 664 -14.77 -32.04 -25.09
N LYS A 665 -13.90 -31.73 -26.04
CA LYS A 665 -13.74 -30.39 -26.61
C LYS A 665 -14.72 -30.22 -27.78
N VAL A 666 -15.61 -29.22 -27.66
CA VAL A 666 -16.72 -29.02 -28.62
C VAL A 666 -16.69 -27.61 -29.19
N GLN A 667 -16.85 -27.47 -30.50
CA GLN A 667 -16.99 -26.19 -31.19
C GLN A 667 -18.46 -25.86 -31.52
N ASP A 668 -18.80 -24.58 -31.43
CA ASP A 668 -20.07 -24.04 -31.91
C ASP A 668 -20.08 -23.80 -33.42
N GLN A 669 -21.21 -23.40 -33.99
CA GLN A 669 -21.37 -23.12 -35.43
C GLN A 669 -20.52 -21.97 -35.96
N TYR A 670 -19.83 -21.25 -35.08
CA TYR A 670 -18.95 -20.14 -35.39
C TYR A 670 -17.46 -20.54 -35.25
N GLY A 671 -17.17 -21.81 -34.96
CA GLY A 671 -15.82 -22.35 -34.78
C GLY A 671 -15.20 -22.00 -33.41
N ARG A 672 -15.99 -21.51 -32.46
CA ARG A 672 -15.51 -21.18 -31.10
C ARG A 672 -15.60 -22.43 -30.23
N VAL A 673 -14.55 -22.73 -29.46
CA VAL A 673 -14.60 -23.82 -28.46
C VAL A 673 -15.54 -23.40 -27.33
N MET A 674 -16.53 -24.24 -27.04
CA MET A 674 -17.48 -24.06 -25.96
C MET A 674 -16.84 -24.46 -24.64
N SER A 675 -17.13 -23.74 -23.55
CA SER A 675 -16.79 -24.21 -22.21
C SER A 675 -17.63 -25.43 -21.82
N ASP A 676 -17.09 -26.30 -20.98
CA ASP A 676 -17.78 -27.50 -20.50
C ASP A 676 -19.14 -27.17 -19.90
N SER A 677 -19.22 -26.12 -19.09
CA SER A 677 -20.49 -25.65 -18.50
C SER A 677 -21.54 -25.28 -19.54
N LYS A 678 -21.14 -24.57 -20.61
CA LYS A 678 -22.04 -24.18 -21.71
C LYS A 678 -22.43 -25.39 -22.55
N PHE A 679 -21.51 -26.32 -22.80
CA PHE A 679 -21.79 -27.53 -23.57
C PHE A 679 -22.70 -28.50 -22.79
N VAL A 680 -22.38 -28.80 -21.53
CA VAL A 680 -23.18 -29.64 -20.64
C VAL A 680 -24.59 -29.08 -20.47
N ALA A 681 -24.76 -27.75 -20.38
CA ALA A 681 -26.08 -27.11 -20.35
C ALA A 681 -26.89 -27.32 -21.64
N LYS A 682 -26.26 -27.67 -22.78
CA LYS A 682 -26.94 -28.04 -24.03
C LYS A 682 -27.31 -29.52 -24.08
N LEU A 683 -26.75 -30.36 -23.21
CA LEU A 683 -27.09 -31.78 -23.14
C LEU A 683 -28.42 -32.02 -22.41
N GLY A 684 -29.12 -33.08 -22.82
CA GLY A 684 -30.30 -33.62 -22.13
C GLY A 684 -31.41 -34.06 -23.07
N THR A 685 -32.57 -34.42 -22.51
CA THR A 685 -33.64 -35.10 -23.25
C THR A 685 -34.73 -34.19 -23.79
N ASP A 686 -34.76 -32.91 -23.41
CA ASP A 686 -35.81 -31.98 -23.84
C ASP A 686 -35.68 -31.57 -25.31
N ASN A 687 -36.75 -31.02 -25.87
CA ASN A 687 -36.72 -30.48 -27.23
C ASN A 687 -35.61 -29.41 -27.39
N GLY A 688 -34.81 -29.52 -28.44
CA GLY A 688 -33.69 -28.62 -28.73
C GLY A 688 -32.39 -28.96 -28.00
N LYS A 689 -32.39 -29.94 -27.08
CA LYS A 689 -31.18 -30.43 -26.40
C LYS A 689 -30.41 -31.42 -27.26
N TYR A 690 -29.18 -31.67 -26.84
CA TYR A 690 -28.21 -32.50 -27.54
C TYR A 690 -27.85 -33.74 -26.73
N ARG A 691 -27.35 -34.75 -27.44
CA ARG A 691 -26.68 -35.90 -26.85
C ARG A 691 -25.48 -36.26 -27.71
N ILE A 692 -24.45 -36.83 -27.12
CA ILE A 692 -23.39 -37.48 -27.86
C ILE A 692 -23.83 -38.92 -28.06
N VAL A 693 -23.89 -39.37 -29.31
CA VAL A 693 -24.09 -40.77 -29.64
C VAL A 693 -22.73 -41.38 -29.97
N VAL A 694 -22.50 -42.54 -29.40
CA VAL A 694 -21.29 -43.31 -29.59
C VAL A 694 -21.64 -44.54 -30.42
N THR A 695 -20.94 -44.71 -31.53
CA THR A 695 -21.08 -45.87 -32.41
C THR A 695 -19.72 -46.49 -32.67
N GLU A 696 -19.69 -47.82 -32.63
CA GLU A 696 -18.55 -48.62 -33.07
C GLU A 696 -18.69 -48.96 -34.57
N ALA A 697 -17.59 -48.91 -35.32
CA ALA A 697 -17.61 -49.20 -36.76
C ALA A 697 -17.85 -50.69 -37.08
N ASP A 698 -17.41 -51.58 -36.19
CA ASP A 698 -17.50 -53.03 -36.31
C ASP A 698 -18.53 -53.59 -35.30
N ALA A 699 -19.82 -53.35 -35.52
CA ALA A 699 -20.88 -53.95 -34.71
C ALA A 699 -20.75 -55.49 -34.71
N PRO A 700 -21.04 -56.18 -33.59
CA PRO A 700 -20.60 -57.54 -33.42
C PRO A 700 -21.23 -58.52 -34.42
N THR A 701 -20.45 -59.00 -35.39
CA THR A 701 -20.91 -59.98 -36.39
C THR A 701 -20.77 -61.44 -35.94
N GLN A 702 -20.29 -61.67 -34.71
CA GLN A 702 -19.89 -62.99 -34.22
C GLN A 702 -20.73 -63.48 -33.03
N THR A 703 -20.90 -64.80 -32.94
CA THR A 703 -21.82 -65.51 -32.01
C THR A 703 -21.25 -65.74 -30.60
N ASP A 704 -20.04 -65.25 -30.29
CA ASP A 704 -19.39 -65.36 -28.98
C ASP A 704 -19.67 -64.16 -28.05
N GLY A 705 -20.43 -63.16 -28.50
CA GLY A 705 -20.81 -61.99 -27.71
C GLY A 705 -19.76 -60.87 -27.66
N HIS A 706 -18.64 -60.99 -28.39
CA HIS A 706 -17.59 -59.98 -28.49
C HIS A 706 -17.22 -59.75 -29.96
N GLY A 707 -17.88 -58.82 -30.64
CA GLY A 707 -17.68 -58.66 -32.09
C GLY A 707 -16.96 -57.40 -32.55
N GLY A 708 -16.21 -56.76 -31.65
CA GLY A 708 -15.22 -55.70 -31.91
C GLY A 708 -14.01 -55.84 -30.97
N ALA A 709 -13.02 -54.95 -31.07
CA ALA A 709 -11.91 -54.88 -30.11
C ALA A 709 -12.38 -54.31 -28.75
N PHE A 710 -13.51 -53.60 -28.74
CA PHE A 710 -14.21 -53.08 -27.58
C PHE A 710 -15.69 -53.48 -27.61
N LYS A 711 -16.32 -53.43 -26.43
CA LYS A 711 -17.74 -53.57 -26.18
C LYS A 711 -18.20 -52.35 -25.40
N LEU A 712 -19.24 -51.68 -25.89
CA LEU A 712 -19.80 -50.49 -25.23
C LEU A 712 -20.90 -50.87 -24.24
N SER A 713 -20.86 -50.24 -23.05
CA SER A 713 -21.98 -50.20 -22.11
C SER A 713 -22.53 -48.77 -22.09
N GLY A 714 -23.72 -48.62 -22.67
CA GLY A 714 -24.27 -47.32 -23.06
C GLY A 714 -23.79 -46.88 -24.44
N THR A 715 -24.64 -46.15 -25.16
CA THR A 715 -24.34 -45.62 -26.50
C THR A 715 -24.64 -44.14 -26.61
N VAL A 716 -24.97 -43.50 -25.49
CA VAL A 716 -25.40 -42.12 -25.39
C VAL A 716 -24.75 -41.47 -24.17
N ILE A 717 -24.23 -40.26 -24.33
CA ILE A 717 -23.82 -39.37 -23.24
C ILE A 717 -24.69 -38.12 -23.29
N ASP A 718 -25.46 -37.92 -22.24
CA ASP A 718 -26.24 -36.72 -21.96
C ASP A 718 -26.24 -36.43 -20.45
N ASN A 719 -27.05 -35.48 -20.00
CA ASN A 719 -27.12 -35.10 -18.58
C ASN A 719 -27.80 -36.15 -17.66
N THR A 720 -28.35 -37.25 -18.21
CA THR A 720 -28.99 -38.33 -17.43
C THR A 720 -28.12 -39.58 -17.36
N THR A 721 -27.47 -39.93 -18.47
CA THR A 721 -26.60 -41.11 -18.60
C THR A 721 -25.19 -40.83 -18.09
N SER A 722 -24.75 -39.58 -18.15
CA SER A 722 -23.48 -39.03 -17.64
C SER A 722 -22.19 -39.61 -18.23
N SER A 723 -22.15 -40.87 -18.67
CA SER A 723 -20.96 -41.51 -19.24
C SER A 723 -21.26 -42.76 -20.09
N VAL A 724 -20.28 -43.18 -20.89
CA VAL A 724 -20.24 -44.45 -21.62
C VAL A 724 -18.98 -45.21 -21.20
N THR A 725 -19.12 -46.51 -20.96
CA THR A 725 -18.00 -47.41 -20.60
C THR A 725 -17.61 -48.25 -21.81
N PHE A 726 -16.31 -48.30 -22.11
CA PHE A 726 -15.71 -49.07 -23.18
C PHE A 726 -14.94 -50.23 -22.58
N THR A 727 -15.33 -51.47 -22.88
CA THR A 727 -14.70 -52.69 -22.37
C THR A 727 -13.90 -53.36 -23.49
N ALA A 728 -12.58 -53.45 -23.39
CA ALA A 728 -11.78 -54.16 -24.37
C ALA A 728 -12.14 -55.66 -24.40
N GLY A 729 -12.25 -56.24 -25.58
CA GLY A 729 -12.61 -57.63 -25.78
C GLY A 729 -11.44 -58.60 -25.58
N ALA A 730 -11.66 -59.86 -25.98
CA ALA A 730 -10.70 -60.96 -25.84
C ALA A 730 -9.58 -60.98 -26.91
N ARG A 731 -9.54 -60.00 -27.82
CA ARG A 731 -8.61 -59.96 -28.95
C ARG A 731 -8.02 -58.57 -29.07
N LYS A 732 -6.71 -58.51 -29.32
CA LYS A 732 -6.07 -57.23 -29.67
C LYS A 732 -6.58 -56.71 -31.00
N GLY A 733 -6.67 -55.39 -31.10
CA GLY A 733 -7.16 -54.72 -32.28
C GLY A 733 -7.27 -53.23 -32.03
N THR A 734 -7.26 -52.48 -33.12
CA THR A 734 -7.67 -51.08 -33.10
C THR A 734 -9.11 -51.05 -33.59
N GLU A 735 -9.94 -50.27 -32.90
CA GLU A 735 -11.31 -50.03 -33.29
C GLU A 735 -11.54 -48.54 -33.39
N THR A 736 -12.21 -48.16 -34.48
CA THR A 736 -12.63 -46.78 -34.69
C THR A 736 -13.97 -46.58 -34.02
N ILE A 737 -13.97 -45.77 -32.97
CA ILE A 737 -15.16 -45.33 -32.25
C ILE A 737 -15.53 -43.96 -32.79
N THR A 738 -16.74 -43.85 -33.33
CA THR A 738 -17.27 -42.59 -33.84
C THR A 738 -18.18 -41.97 -32.79
N PHE A 739 -17.87 -40.73 -32.43
CA PHE A 739 -18.71 -39.88 -31.61
C PHE A 739 -19.41 -38.89 -32.53
N LYS A 740 -20.73 -38.75 -32.38
CA LYS A 740 -21.52 -37.77 -33.15
C LYS A 740 -22.48 -37.04 -32.24
N LEU A 741 -22.79 -35.79 -32.55
CA LEU A 741 -23.84 -35.06 -31.87
C LEU A 741 -25.19 -35.36 -32.54
N GLU A 742 -26.20 -35.65 -31.73
CA GLU A 742 -27.61 -35.67 -32.16
C GLU A 742 -28.38 -34.58 -31.42
N LYS A 743 -29.30 -33.91 -32.12
CA LYS A 743 -30.21 -32.92 -31.57
C LYS A 743 -31.62 -33.49 -31.49
N ASN A 744 -32.29 -33.30 -30.35
CA ASN A 744 -33.69 -33.63 -30.20
C ASN A 744 -34.56 -32.56 -30.89
N ASP A 745 -35.35 -32.97 -31.88
CA ASP A 745 -36.37 -32.17 -32.54
C ASP A 745 -37.75 -32.79 -32.27
N ASN A 746 -38.42 -32.25 -31.26
CA ASN A 746 -39.76 -32.65 -30.80
C ASN A 746 -39.92 -34.16 -30.54
N GLY A 747 -38.95 -34.76 -29.84
CA GLY A 747 -38.91 -36.18 -29.51
C GLY A 747 -38.19 -37.05 -30.55
N THR A 748 -37.76 -36.48 -31.68
CA THR A 748 -37.00 -37.19 -32.72
C THR A 748 -35.54 -36.74 -32.73
N TRP A 749 -34.60 -37.69 -32.57
CA TRP A 749 -33.17 -37.40 -32.60
C TRP A 749 -32.63 -37.32 -34.04
N LYS A 750 -31.95 -36.22 -34.37
CA LYS A 750 -31.36 -35.96 -35.70
C LYS A 750 -29.86 -35.73 -35.59
N ASN A 751 -29.06 -36.37 -36.46
CA ASN A 751 -27.62 -36.14 -36.54
C ASN A 751 -27.31 -34.66 -36.84
N VAL A 752 -26.32 -34.12 -36.13
CA VAL A 752 -25.70 -32.83 -36.47
C VAL A 752 -24.63 -33.10 -37.52
N THR A 753 -24.87 -32.67 -38.76
CA THR A 753 -23.96 -32.92 -39.89
C THR A 753 -22.56 -32.35 -39.60
N GLY A 754 -21.52 -33.17 -39.79
CA GLY A 754 -20.12 -32.78 -39.57
C GLY A 754 -19.67 -32.80 -38.10
N SER A 755 -20.50 -33.28 -37.18
CA SER A 755 -20.16 -33.40 -35.76
C SER A 755 -19.30 -34.60 -35.40
N GLU A 756 -18.99 -35.45 -36.38
CA GLU A 756 -18.33 -36.73 -36.19
C GLU A 756 -16.87 -36.54 -35.78
N TYR A 757 -16.49 -37.19 -34.68
CA TYR A 757 -15.11 -37.34 -34.25
C TYR A 757 -14.78 -38.82 -34.13
N GLU A 758 -13.70 -39.24 -34.77
CA GLU A 758 -13.25 -40.63 -34.74
C GLU A 758 -12.08 -40.78 -33.78
N LEU A 759 -12.27 -41.64 -32.77
CA LEU A 759 -11.21 -42.11 -31.90
C LEU A 759 -10.77 -43.49 -32.36
N ASN A 760 -9.48 -43.65 -32.64
CA ASN A 760 -8.88 -44.97 -32.83
C ASN A 760 -8.45 -45.50 -31.47
N ALA A 761 -9.35 -46.18 -30.77
CA ALA A 761 -9.05 -46.85 -29.51
C ALA A 761 -8.37 -48.18 -29.79
N ARG A 762 -7.39 -48.55 -28.97
CA ARG A 762 -6.64 -49.80 -29.16
C ARG A 762 -6.78 -50.72 -27.95
N ALA A 763 -7.30 -51.91 -28.19
CA ALA A 763 -7.26 -53.03 -27.25
C ALA A 763 -5.92 -53.74 -27.45
N VAL A 764 -5.13 -53.82 -26.38
CA VAL A 764 -3.77 -54.35 -26.45
C VAL A 764 -3.57 -55.58 -25.59
N GLU A 765 -2.77 -56.52 -26.11
CA GLU A 765 -2.29 -57.64 -25.32
C GLU A 765 -1.19 -57.19 -24.36
N LEU A 766 -1.12 -57.86 -23.20
CA LEU A 766 -0.10 -57.59 -22.19
C LEU A 766 1.34 -57.74 -22.75
N ASN A 767 1.55 -58.64 -23.73
CA ASN A 767 2.85 -58.88 -24.37
C ASN A 767 3.31 -57.75 -25.32
N GLU A 768 2.43 -56.80 -25.64
CA GLU A 768 2.72 -55.67 -26.53
C GLU A 768 3.38 -54.51 -25.80
N ILE A 769 3.22 -54.46 -24.47
CA ILE A 769 3.89 -53.49 -23.62
C ILE A 769 5.41 -53.71 -23.71
N LYS A 770 6.15 -52.63 -23.98
CA LYS A 770 7.62 -52.66 -24.15
C LYS A 770 8.36 -52.11 -22.95
N SER A 771 7.76 -51.18 -22.25
CA SER A 771 8.24 -50.67 -20.98
C SER A 771 7.06 -50.27 -20.11
N TYR A 772 7.32 -50.04 -18.84
CA TYR A 772 6.31 -49.62 -17.88
C TYR A 772 6.68 -48.25 -17.34
N ASP A 773 5.67 -47.48 -16.94
CA ASP A 773 5.84 -46.16 -16.33
C ASP A 773 4.86 -46.02 -15.17
N VAL A 774 5.25 -45.23 -14.17
CA VAL A 774 4.44 -44.98 -12.97
C VAL A 774 4.34 -43.48 -12.82
N ALA A 775 3.12 -42.98 -12.60
CA ALA A 775 2.90 -41.56 -12.34
C ALA A 775 3.80 -41.08 -11.18
N ASP A 776 4.23 -39.83 -11.24
CA ASP A 776 5.10 -39.29 -10.21
C ASP A 776 4.38 -39.20 -8.86
N LEU A 777 5.11 -39.52 -7.80
CA LEU A 777 4.64 -39.45 -6.42
C LEU A 777 5.10 -38.14 -5.78
N THR A 778 4.27 -37.59 -4.91
CA THR A 778 4.51 -36.34 -4.20
C THR A 778 4.76 -36.62 -2.73
N GLN A 779 5.07 -35.60 -1.96
CA GLN A 779 5.25 -35.75 -0.53
C GLN A 779 3.91 -36.01 0.16
N MET A 780 3.90 -36.89 1.18
CA MET A 780 2.72 -37.26 1.99
C MET A 780 2.89 -36.85 3.45
N PHE A 781 1.78 -36.64 4.15
CA PHE A 781 1.74 -36.28 5.56
C PHE A 781 1.65 -37.54 6.44
N ASP A 782 2.34 -37.55 7.59
CA ASP A 782 2.26 -38.58 8.63
C ASP A 782 1.48 -38.03 9.83
N GLU A 783 0.16 -38.13 9.77
CA GLU A 783 -0.78 -37.61 10.76
C GLU A 783 -0.46 -38.13 12.16
N LYS A 784 -0.36 -39.45 12.29
CA LYS A 784 -0.15 -40.15 13.57
C LYS A 784 1.26 -39.93 14.10
N GLY A 785 2.25 -39.76 13.24
CA GLY A 785 3.62 -39.43 13.62
C GLY A 785 3.78 -37.98 14.06
N TYR A 786 2.99 -37.05 13.50
CA TYR A 786 2.92 -35.67 13.97
C TYR A 786 2.21 -35.57 15.32
N ASN A 787 1.03 -36.19 15.44
CA ASN A 787 0.29 -36.27 16.68
C ASN A 787 -0.47 -37.59 16.76
N ALA A 788 -0.14 -38.42 17.75
CA ALA A 788 -0.73 -39.74 17.96
C ALA A 788 -2.25 -39.71 18.24
N GLU A 789 -2.81 -38.55 18.57
CA GLU A 789 -4.26 -38.35 18.77
C GLU A 789 -5.02 -38.08 17.46
N LEU A 790 -4.33 -37.82 16.34
CA LEU A 790 -4.98 -37.59 15.05
C LEU A 790 -5.51 -38.89 14.45
N VAL A 791 -6.69 -38.80 13.83
CA VAL A 791 -7.25 -39.87 13.02
C VAL A 791 -6.56 -39.86 11.67
N ASN A 792 -6.28 -41.04 11.12
CA ASN A 792 -5.80 -41.17 9.75
C ASN A 792 -6.90 -40.72 8.79
N ASP A 793 -6.63 -39.73 7.95
CA ASP A 793 -7.63 -39.09 7.09
C ASP A 793 -7.27 -39.34 5.62
N ASP A 794 -8.23 -39.89 4.88
CA ASP A 794 -8.06 -40.27 3.47
C ASP A 794 -7.71 -39.08 2.57
N LYS A 795 -7.90 -37.85 3.04
CA LYS A 795 -7.60 -36.66 2.26
C LYS A 795 -6.11 -36.37 2.11
N TYR A 796 -5.19 -36.94 2.88
CA TYR A 796 -3.75 -36.84 2.59
C TYR A 796 -3.19 -38.06 1.86
N ASP A 797 -4.02 -39.06 1.62
CA ASP A 797 -3.66 -40.19 0.80
C ASP A 797 -3.36 -39.74 -0.63
N GLN A 798 -2.49 -40.52 -1.27
CA GLN A 798 -2.01 -40.26 -2.61
C GLN A 798 -2.42 -41.38 -3.55
N THR A 799 -3.19 -41.03 -4.57
CA THR A 799 -3.47 -41.94 -5.68
C THR A 799 -2.44 -41.79 -6.80
N PHE A 800 -2.15 -42.88 -7.50
CA PHE A 800 -1.30 -42.86 -8.68
C PHE A 800 -1.71 -43.93 -9.70
N LYS A 801 -1.38 -43.67 -10.97
CA LYS A 801 -1.66 -44.58 -12.09
C LYS A 801 -0.39 -45.31 -12.52
N VAL A 802 -0.54 -46.57 -12.92
CA VAL A 802 0.51 -47.37 -13.56
C VAL A 802 0.18 -47.52 -15.04
N TYR A 803 1.20 -47.37 -15.88
CA TYR A 803 1.06 -47.38 -17.32
C TYR A 803 1.95 -48.45 -17.95
N GLY A 804 1.38 -49.20 -18.90
CA GLY A 804 2.14 -49.87 -19.94
C GLY A 804 2.46 -48.90 -21.06
N VAL A 805 3.67 -48.93 -21.58
CA VAL A 805 4.12 -48.10 -22.70
C VAL A 805 4.36 -48.99 -23.91
N LEU A 806 3.68 -48.67 -25.01
CA LEU A 806 3.77 -49.39 -26.27
C LEU A 806 4.99 -48.94 -27.08
N SER A 807 5.30 -49.66 -28.18
CA SER A 807 6.46 -49.37 -29.02
C SER A 807 6.43 -48.00 -29.73
N ASP A 808 5.24 -47.42 -29.87
CA ASP A 808 5.03 -46.07 -30.43
C ASP A 808 5.05 -44.96 -29.36
N GLY A 809 5.30 -45.33 -28.09
CA GLY A 809 5.33 -44.43 -26.95
C GLY A 809 3.96 -44.12 -26.35
N SER A 810 2.87 -44.62 -26.92
CA SER A 810 1.53 -44.45 -26.35
C SER A 810 1.38 -45.23 -25.04
N LYS A 811 0.64 -44.65 -24.09
CA LYS A 811 0.42 -45.22 -22.76
C LYS A 811 -0.92 -45.96 -22.72
N VAL A 812 -0.94 -47.05 -21.96
CA VAL A 812 -2.11 -47.87 -21.66
C VAL A 812 -2.22 -47.96 -20.15
N ILE A 813 -3.38 -47.63 -19.59
CA ILE A 813 -3.58 -47.75 -18.15
C ILE A 813 -3.54 -49.23 -17.76
N MET A 814 -2.81 -49.55 -16.69
CA MET A 814 -2.85 -50.84 -16.03
C MET A 814 -3.71 -50.68 -14.77
N PRO A 815 -4.90 -51.29 -14.72
CA PRO A 815 -5.77 -51.20 -13.56
C PRO A 815 -5.13 -51.80 -12.32
N ALA A 816 -5.30 -51.13 -11.17
CA ALA A 816 -4.92 -51.65 -9.87
C ALA A 816 -5.80 -52.83 -9.48
N ASN A 817 -7.10 -52.73 -9.79
CA ASN A 817 -8.08 -53.79 -9.61
C ASN A 817 -8.65 -54.19 -10.98
N PRO A 818 -8.12 -55.25 -11.61
CA PRO A 818 -8.60 -55.75 -12.89
C PRO A 818 -10.10 -56.05 -12.89
N SER A 819 -10.75 -55.84 -14.03
CA SER A 819 -12.19 -56.08 -14.18
C SER A 819 -12.57 -57.55 -13.91
N ASP A 820 -13.84 -57.80 -13.57
CA ASP A 820 -14.35 -59.17 -13.39
C ASP A 820 -14.26 -60.01 -14.68
N ASP A 821 -14.38 -59.35 -15.84
CA ASP A 821 -14.20 -59.98 -17.16
C ASP A 821 -12.74 -60.40 -17.36
N ALA A 822 -11.77 -59.57 -16.96
CA ALA A 822 -10.35 -59.91 -17.02
C ALA A 822 -10.02 -61.08 -16.08
N LYS A 823 -10.49 -61.03 -14.83
CA LYS A 823 -10.33 -62.14 -13.85
C LYS A 823 -10.88 -63.46 -14.39
N THR A 824 -12.05 -63.42 -15.02
CA THR A 824 -12.68 -64.60 -15.64
C THR A 824 -11.86 -65.11 -16.83
N ALA A 825 -11.42 -64.22 -17.72
CA ALA A 825 -10.65 -64.57 -18.91
C ALA A 825 -9.30 -65.22 -18.60
N PHE A 826 -8.61 -64.73 -17.56
CA PHE A 826 -7.37 -65.33 -17.07
C PHE A 826 -7.60 -66.54 -16.14
N ASN A 827 -8.86 -66.92 -15.90
CA ASN A 827 -9.27 -67.95 -14.93
C ASN A 827 -8.60 -67.76 -13.57
N ASN A 828 -8.56 -66.51 -13.11
CA ASN A 828 -7.92 -66.09 -11.87
C ASN A 828 -8.76 -64.99 -11.22
N SER A 829 -9.53 -65.36 -10.18
CA SER A 829 -10.34 -64.41 -9.40
C SER A 829 -9.50 -63.34 -8.70
N ASN A 830 -8.21 -63.59 -8.51
CA ASN A 830 -7.25 -62.72 -7.83
C ASN A 830 -6.22 -62.18 -8.84
N LEU A 831 -6.64 -61.89 -10.07
CA LEU A 831 -5.77 -61.31 -11.09
C LEU A 831 -5.30 -59.92 -10.63
N GLU A 832 -3.98 -59.72 -10.64
CA GLU A 832 -3.32 -58.43 -10.43
C GLU A 832 -2.26 -58.27 -11.51
N TYR A 833 -2.28 -57.15 -12.25
CA TYR A 833 -1.27 -56.91 -13.27
C TYR A 833 0.09 -56.49 -12.70
N TYR A 834 0.05 -55.81 -11.55
CA TYR A 834 1.20 -55.41 -10.80
C TYR A 834 0.86 -55.48 -9.31
N THR A 835 1.89 -55.72 -8.50
CA THR A 835 1.78 -55.61 -7.06
C THR A 835 2.63 -54.43 -6.61
N VAL A 836 2.04 -53.58 -5.78
CA VAL A 836 2.74 -52.46 -5.16
C VAL A 836 3.13 -52.90 -3.76
N THR A 837 4.42 -52.78 -3.44
CA THR A 837 4.93 -53.01 -2.09
C THR A 837 5.68 -51.77 -1.64
N THR A 838 5.70 -51.54 -0.33
CA THR A 838 6.57 -50.54 0.26
C THR A 838 7.66 -51.25 1.07
N ASN A 839 8.77 -50.56 1.31
CA ASN A 839 9.84 -51.12 2.14
C ASN A 839 9.45 -51.25 3.63
N ASP A 840 8.26 -50.76 4.03
CA ASP A 840 7.72 -50.82 5.39
C ASP A 840 6.19 -50.62 5.38
N GLU A 841 5.47 -51.70 5.05
CA GLU A 841 4.00 -51.71 4.93
C GLU A 841 3.26 -51.48 6.26
N SER A 842 3.98 -51.59 7.39
CA SER A 842 3.42 -51.27 8.70
C SER A 842 3.19 -49.77 8.91
N VAL A 843 3.81 -48.94 8.06
CA VAL A 843 3.76 -47.47 8.11
C VAL A 843 3.07 -46.90 6.88
N LEU A 844 3.50 -47.31 5.68
CA LEU A 844 2.92 -46.86 4.41
C LEU A 844 2.34 -48.08 3.69
N SER A 845 1.02 -48.21 3.72
CA SER A 845 0.31 -49.32 3.09
C SER A 845 -0.25 -48.92 1.73
N VAL A 846 -0.45 -49.93 0.89
CA VAL A 846 -1.19 -49.82 -0.36
C VAL A 846 -2.59 -50.35 -0.09
N VAL A 847 -3.60 -49.57 -0.45
CA VAL A 847 -5.02 -49.90 -0.30
C VAL A 847 -5.75 -49.71 -1.63
N ASP A 848 -6.95 -50.29 -1.73
CA ASP A 848 -7.78 -50.19 -2.92
C ASP A 848 -8.41 -48.79 -3.04
N ASP A 849 -8.26 -48.13 -4.19
CA ASP A 849 -8.98 -46.90 -4.51
C ASP A 849 -10.39 -47.23 -5.05
N THR A 850 -11.32 -46.28 -4.92
CA THR A 850 -12.64 -46.37 -5.55
C THR A 850 -12.60 -46.41 -7.07
N ASP A 851 -11.58 -45.79 -7.68
CA ASP A 851 -11.26 -45.88 -9.10
C ASP A 851 -10.29 -47.03 -9.31
N ALA A 852 -10.79 -48.12 -9.88
CA ALA A 852 -10.03 -49.34 -10.17
C ALA A 852 -8.75 -49.12 -11.01
N ASN A 853 -8.63 -47.97 -11.68
CA ASN A 853 -7.46 -47.58 -12.48
C ASN A 853 -6.32 -46.94 -11.66
N LYS A 854 -6.52 -46.75 -10.36
CA LYS A 854 -5.56 -46.08 -9.47
C LYS A 854 -5.18 -46.98 -8.30
N SER A 855 -3.93 -46.90 -7.91
CA SER A 855 -3.47 -47.40 -6.61
C SER A 855 -3.52 -46.27 -5.59
N LEU A 856 -3.90 -46.57 -4.35
CA LEU A 856 -3.92 -45.63 -3.23
C LEU A 856 -2.79 -45.95 -2.25
N LEU A 857 -1.99 -44.94 -1.91
CA LEU A 857 -1.01 -44.98 -0.82
C LEU A 857 -1.61 -44.31 0.41
N ASP A 858 -1.56 -45.01 1.53
CA ASP A 858 -2.12 -44.60 2.83
C ASP A 858 -1.06 -44.75 3.94
N VAL A 859 -0.89 -43.70 4.77
CA VAL A 859 0.00 -43.70 5.94
C VAL A 859 -0.77 -44.22 7.18
N ILE A 860 -0.87 -45.54 7.31
CA ILE A 860 -1.72 -46.17 8.34
C ILE A 860 -1.18 -46.10 9.79
N ALA A 861 0.13 -45.89 9.97
CA ALA A 861 0.75 -45.78 11.30
C ALA A 861 1.90 -44.77 11.34
N ALA A 862 2.21 -44.30 12.56
CA ALA A 862 3.29 -43.35 12.78
C ALA A 862 4.65 -43.90 12.32
N ALA A 863 5.31 -43.18 11.41
CA ALA A 863 6.61 -43.61 10.90
C ALA A 863 7.67 -43.55 12.01
N SER A 864 8.26 -44.69 12.36
CA SER A 864 9.30 -44.75 13.39
C SER A 864 10.68 -44.42 12.80
N TYR A 865 11.22 -43.25 13.13
CA TYR A 865 12.56 -42.78 12.74
C TYR A 865 13.21 -41.92 13.83
N ALA A 866 14.52 -41.67 13.75
CA ALA A 866 15.31 -40.98 14.77
C ALA A 866 14.73 -39.60 15.13
N THR A 867 14.80 -39.21 16.41
CA THR A 867 14.12 -38.02 16.98
C THR A 867 14.47 -36.67 16.35
N ASN A 868 15.55 -36.61 15.58
CA ASN A 868 16.02 -35.41 14.86
C ASN A 868 15.68 -35.42 13.36
N THR A 869 14.95 -36.42 12.87
CA THR A 869 14.54 -36.54 11.46
C THR A 869 13.07 -36.13 11.36
N THR A 870 12.69 -35.30 10.37
CA THR A 870 11.29 -34.83 10.16
C THR A 870 10.61 -35.47 8.95
N GLU A 871 11.39 -36.09 8.06
CA GLU A 871 10.92 -36.77 6.86
C GLU A 871 11.63 -38.11 6.70
N LYS A 872 10.95 -39.12 6.15
CA LYS A 872 11.55 -40.39 5.76
C LYS A 872 11.16 -40.73 4.34
N GLU A 873 12.14 -41.19 3.57
CA GLU A 873 11.92 -41.71 2.23
C GLU A 873 11.48 -43.17 2.30
N PHE A 874 10.37 -43.47 1.64
CA PHE A 874 9.87 -44.81 1.42
C PHE A 874 10.04 -45.16 -0.05
N GLN A 875 10.42 -46.40 -0.30
CA GLN A 875 10.56 -46.92 -1.66
C GLN A 875 9.25 -47.62 -2.00
N VAL A 876 8.50 -47.05 -2.94
CA VAL A 876 7.30 -47.65 -3.51
C VAL A 876 7.74 -48.47 -4.71
N LYS A 877 7.68 -49.78 -4.55
CA LYS A 877 8.12 -50.75 -5.53
C LYS A 877 6.91 -51.31 -6.25
N VAL A 878 6.71 -50.88 -7.49
CA VAL A 878 5.73 -51.45 -8.41
C VAL A 878 6.40 -52.60 -9.13
N THR A 879 5.98 -53.82 -8.81
CA THR A 879 6.47 -55.04 -9.49
C THR A 879 5.42 -55.47 -10.50
N ILE A 880 5.79 -55.49 -11.77
CA ILE A 880 4.93 -55.99 -12.83
C ILE A 880 4.89 -57.52 -12.73
N ASN A 881 3.73 -58.08 -12.41
CA ASN A 881 3.62 -59.49 -12.02
C ASN A 881 3.95 -60.46 -13.16
N HIS A 882 3.72 -60.05 -14.41
CA HIS A 882 3.96 -60.91 -15.57
C HIS A 882 5.43 -60.93 -16.04
N THR A 883 6.13 -59.78 -15.99
CA THR A 883 7.51 -59.67 -16.47
C THR A 883 8.55 -59.75 -15.36
N GLY A 884 8.14 -59.46 -14.12
CA GLY A 884 9.04 -59.27 -12.99
C GLY A 884 9.76 -57.92 -12.99
N ASP A 885 9.42 -57.02 -13.94
CA ASP A 885 10.01 -55.68 -13.99
C ASP A 885 9.66 -54.90 -12.73
N VAL A 886 10.64 -54.18 -12.22
CA VAL A 886 10.51 -53.41 -10.98
C VAL A 886 10.73 -51.95 -11.30
N ILE A 887 9.70 -51.15 -11.04
CA ILE A 887 9.81 -49.69 -11.02
C ILE A 887 9.79 -49.26 -9.56
N THR A 888 10.83 -48.53 -9.16
CA THR A 888 10.92 -47.98 -7.81
C THR A 888 10.74 -46.46 -7.90
N LYS A 889 9.71 -45.96 -7.25
CA LYS A 889 9.52 -44.52 -6.99
C LYS A 889 9.83 -44.26 -5.53
N THR A 890 10.43 -43.11 -5.26
CA THR A 890 10.67 -42.66 -3.89
C THR A 890 9.57 -41.69 -3.51
N VAL A 891 8.89 -41.97 -2.40
CA VAL A 891 7.90 -41.09 -1.79
C VAL A 891 8.43 -40.60 -0.46
N LYS A 892 8.23 -39.32 -0.15
CA LYS A 892 8.62 -38.73 1.13
C LYS A 892 7.41 -38.67 2.04
N VAL A 893 7.51 -39.22 3.24
CA VAL A 893 6.49 -39.13 4.28
C VAL A 893 7.02 -38.25 5.40
N SER A 894 6.27 -37.21 5.78
CA SER A 894 6.73 -36.14 6.68
C SER A 894 5.81 -35.95 7.88
N LYS A 895 6.42 -35.76 9.06
CA LYS A 895 5.71 -35.35 10.28
C LYS A 895 5.58 -33.83 10.40
N GLU A 896 6.04 -33.08 9.41
CA GLU A 896 5.88 -31.63 9.42
C GLU A 896 4.41 -31.30 9.25
N LYS A 897 3.82 -30.62 10.24
CA LYS A 897 2.43 -30.18 10.13
C LYS A 897 2.16 -29.45 8.80
N PRO A 898 0.98 -29.61 8.19
CA PRO A 898 0.55 -28.81 7.05
C PRO A 898 0.77 -27.31 7.29
N GLN A 899 1.43 -26.65 6.34
CA GLN A 899 1.74 -25.22 6.34
C GLN A 899 1.40 -24.63 4.97
N VAL A 900 0.95 -23.38 4.96
CA VAL A 900 0.59 -22.68 3.72
C VAL A 900 1.82 -22.55 2.80
N VAL A 901 1.78 -23.17 1.63
CA VAL A 901 2.80 -23.00 0.59
C VAL A 901 2.31 -22.29 -0.66
N GLY A 902 1.04 -22.45 -1.01
CA GLY A 902 0.38 -21.78 -2.12
C GLY A 902 -0.82 -20.98 -1.62
N ILE A 903 -1.13 -19.88 -2.30
CA ILE A 903 -2.36 -19.12 -2.07
C ILE A 903 -3.06 -18.93 -3.41
N GLN A 904 -4.36 -19.15 -3.41
CA GLN A 904 -5.30 -18.91 -4.49
C GLN A 904 -6.47 -18.07 -3.95
N PHE A 905 -7.21 -17.45 -4.85
CA PHE A 905 -8.46 -16.76 -4.53
C PHE A 905 -9.55 -17.44 -5.36
N ASP A 906 -10.68 -17.75 -4.74
CA ASP A 906 -11.76 -18.50 -5.41
C ASP A 906 -12.79 -17.55 -6.06
N ASP A 907 -13.26 -17.94 -7.25
CA ASP A 907 -14.33 -17.30 -8.03
C ASP A 907 -15.65 -18.08 -7.95
N THR A 908 -15.71 -19.18 -7.17
CA THR A 908 -16.78 -20.20 -7.25
C THR A 908 -17.67 -20.36 -6.02
N THR A 909 -17.60 -19.48 -5.01
CA THR A 909 -18.58 -19.54 -3.91
C THR A 909 -19.97 -19.12 -4.40
N ASP A 910 -20.86 -20.12 -4.48
CA ASP A 910 -22.31 -20.08 -4.67
C ASP A 910 -22.96 -18.68 -4.86
N PRO A 911 -23.44 -18.36 -6.08
CA PRO A 911 -24.07 -17.08 -6.40
C PRO A 911 -25.35 -16.76 -5.61
N ASP A 912 -25.87 -17.70 -4.81
CA ASP A 912 -27.03 -17.46 -3.95
C ASP A 912 -26.67 -16.91 -2.54
N THR A 913 -25.38 -16.82 -2.15
CA THR A 913 -25.00 -16.26 -0.82
C THR A 913 -23.97 -15.12 -0.84
N LEU A 914 -23.24 -14.92 -1.95
CA LEU A 914 -22.41 -13.75 -2.18
C LEU A 914 -22.67 -13.24 -3.59
N THR A 915 -23.62 -12.33 -3.72
CA THR A 915 -23.82 -11.61 -4.98
C THR A 915 -22.59 -10.72 -5.22
N HIS A 916 -21.91 -10.98 -6.34
CA HIS A 916 -20.84 -10.22 -7.02
C HIS A 916 -19.40 -10.67 -6.73
N GLY A 917 -18.78 -11.24 -7.76
CA GLY A 917 -17.35 -11.49 -7.90
C GLY A 917 -17.12 -12.22 -9.23
N LYS A 918 -16.38 -11.60 -10.15
CA LYS A 918 -15.84 -12.24 -11.36
C LYS A 918 -14.35 -11.98 -11.31
N VAL A 919 -13.54 -13.03 -11.16
CA VAL A 919 -12.10 -12.94 -11.36
C VAL A 919 -11.84 -13.14 -12.86
N GLU A 920 -11.37 -12.13 -13.59
CA GLU A 920 -11.02 -12.32 -15.00
C GLU A 920 -9.87 -13.34 -15.13
N ASP A 921 -10.01 -14.26 -16.10
CA ASP A 921 -9.09 -15.36 -16.42
C ASP A 921 -7.64 -14.87 -16.62
N SER A 922 -6.85 -14.87 -15.54
CA SER A 922 -5.41 -15.16 -15.55
C SER A 922 -4.88 -15.12 -14.11
N ILE A 923 -4.64 -16.31 -13.56
CA ILE A 923 -3.99 -16.47 -12.25
C ILE A 923 -2.49 -16.16 -12.42
N GLU A 924 -2.17 -14.87 -12.48
CA GLU A 924 -0.87 -14.34 -12.07
C GLU A 924 -1.08 -13.28 -10.97
N LYS A 925 -0.03 -13.11 -10.18
CA LYS A 925 0.09 -12.24 -8.99
C LYS A 925 -0.53 -10.84 -9.19
N GLY A 926 -1.80 -10.65 -8.81
CA GLY A 926 -2.46 -9.33 -8.93
C GLY A 926 -3.98 -9.28 -8.97
N ALA A 927 -4.71 -10.35 -8.60
CA ALA A 927 -6.17 -10.40 -8.63
C ALA A 927 -6.82 -9.22 -7.89
N VAL A 928 -7.85 -8.66 -8.52
CA VAL A 928 -8.65 -7.56 -7.98
C VAL A 928 -10.00 -8.11 -7.53
N TYR A 929 -10.37 -7.83 -6.29
CA TYR A 929 -11.58 -8.33 -5.65
C TYR A 929 -12.52 -7.18 -5.31
N GLU A 930 -13.77 -7.31 -5.72
CA GLU A 930 -14.79 -6.29 -5.58
C GLU A 930 -15.62 -6.56 -4.31
N LEU A 931 -15.73 -5.55 -3.41
CA LEU A 931 -16.49 -5.69 -2.17
C LEU A 931 -17.34 -4.43 -1.88
N PRO A 932 -18.62 -4.59 -1.45
CA PRO A 932 -19.46 -3.44 -1.11
C PRO A 932 -18.89 -2.60 0.03
N ALA A 933 -19.01 -1.27 -0.09
CA ALA A 933 -18.61 -0.32 0.94
C ALA A 933 -19.26 -0.66 2.29
N ALA A 934 -20.53 -1.09 2.30
CA ALA A 934 -21.23 -1.48 3.52
C ALA A 934 -20.56 -2.67 4.24
N THR A 935 -20.10 -3.67 3.50
CA THR A 935 -19.43 -4.86 4.02
C THR A 935 -18.06 -4.51 4.60
N LEU A 936 -17.29 -3.67 3.90
CA LEU A 936 -15.95 -3.28 4.33
C LEU A 936 -15.98 -2.36 5.56
N ASN A 937 -16.93 -1.41 5.59
CA ASN A 937 -17.08 -0.48 6.70
C ASN A 937 -17.60 -1.14 8.00
N ALA A 938 -18.12 -2.37 7.96
CA ALA A 938 -18.68 -3.08 9.12
C ALA A 938 -17.63 -3.87 9.95
N GLY A 939 -16.47 -4.24 9.40
CA GLY A 939 -15.41 -4.96 10.14
C GLY A 939 -14.51 -5.83 9.27
N THR A 940 -13.31 -5.35 8.98
CA THR A 940 -12.75 -5.45 7.63
C THR A 940 -11.78 -6.60 7.35
N ALA A 941 -11.18 -7.27 8.35
CA ALA A 941 -10.40 -8.48 8.08
C ALA A 941 -11.30 -9.71 7.83
N ALA A 942 -12.36 -9.85 8.63
CA ALA A 942 -13.27 -11.00 8.60
C ALA A 942 -14.03 -11.16 7.27
N ALA A 943 -14.26 -10.05 6.54
CA ALA A 943 -14.95 -10.07 5.26
C ALA A 943 -14.08 -10.55 4.09
N VAL A 944 -12.76 -10.41 4.19
CA VAL A 944 -11.81 -10.71 3.09
C VAL A 944 -11.05 -12.02 3.33
N LEU A 945 -11.01 -12.52 4.57
CA LEU A 945 -10.37 -13.81 4.88
C LEU A 945 -11.06 -15.02 4.21
N PRO A 946 -12.42 -15.13 4.18
CA PRO A 946 -13.11 -16.29 3.61
C PRO A 946 -12.84 -16.57 2.13
N VAL A 947 -12.35 -15.59 1.37
CA VAL A 947 -12.07 -15.72 -0.07
C VAL A 947 -10.65 -16.19 -0.36
N VAL A 948 -9.81 -16.31 0.68
CA VAL A 948 -8.43 -16.78 0.57
C VAL A 948 -8.42 -18.31 0.66
N LYS A 949 -8.11 -18.96 -0.47
CA LYS A 949 -7.86 -20.39 -0.52
C LYS A 949 -6.37 -20.64 -0.39
N VAL A 950 -5.98 -21.49 0.56
CA VAL A 950 -4.57 -21.83 0.79
C VAL A 950 -4.31 -23.28 0.42
N ILE A 951 -3.10 -23.55 -0.08
CA ILE A 951 -2.60 -24.87 -0.45
C ILE A 951 -1.42 -25.18 0.46
N ASP A 952 -1.38 -26.39 1.02
CA ASP A 952 -0.25 -26.87 1.82
C ASP A 952 0.85 -27.56 1.00
N GLN A 953 1.96 -27.90 1.65
CA GLN A 953 3.10 -28.56 1.01
C GLN A 953 2.79 -29.95 0.44
N TYR A 954 1.65 -30.53 0.80
CA TYR A 954 1.17 -31.84 0.34
C TYR A 954 0.13 -31.71 -0.79
N GLY A 955 -0.12 -30.48 -1.27
CA GLY A 955 -1.03 -30.19 -2.37
C GLY A 955 -2.51 -30.15 -1.98
N LYS A 956 -2.84 -30.19 -0.69
CA LYS A 956 -4.24 -30.10 -0.22
C LYS A 956 -4.61 -28.64 0.03
N SER A 957 -5.86 -28.30 -0.24
CA SER A 957 -6.35 -26.92 -0.17
C SER A 957 -7.53 -26.74 0.78
N THR A 958 -7.62 -25.58 1.41
CA THR A 958 -8.71 -25.20 2.33
C THR A 958 -8.87 -23.67 2.34
N PHE A 959 -9.95 -23.16 2.94
CA PHE A 959 -10.19 -21.72 3.08
C PHE A 959 -9.70 -21.18 4.43
N VAL A 960 -9.34 -19.90 4.45
CA VAL A 960 -9.13 -19.17 5.70
C VAL A 960 -10.50 -18.76 6.25
N ASP A 961 -10.79 -19.04 7.52
CA ASP A 961 -12.05 -18.61 8.12
C ASP A 961 -12.06 -17.11 8.46
N ALA A 962 -13.23 -16.59 8.84
CA ALA A 962 -13.41 -15.18 9.21
C ALA A 962 -12.58 -14.73 10.44
N SER A 963 -12.09 -15.67 11.25
CA SER A 963 -11.21 -15.41 12.40
C SER A 963 -9.72 -15.43 12.05
N GLY A 964 -9.38 -15.74 10.80
CA GLY A 964 -8.01 -15.86 10.31
C GLY A 964 -7.38 -17.22 10.61
N VAL A 965 -8.19 -18.22 10.95
CA VAL A 965 -7.74 -19.60 11.19
C VAL A 965 -7.89 -20.40 9.90
N VAL A 966 -6.82 -21.08 9.55
CA VAL A 966 -6.78 -22.08 8.48
C VAL A 966 -6.85 -23.42 9.17
N THR A 967 -7.93 -24.16 8.92
CA THR A 967 -8.06 -25.54 9.39
C THR A 967 -7.82 -26.47 8.22
N PHE A 968 -6.66 -27.10 8.21
CA PHE A 968 -6.40 -28.19 7.29
C PHE A 968 -7.18 -29.43 7.74
N THR A 969 -7.45 -30.31 6.78
CA THR A 969 -8.04 -31.62 7.08
C THR A 969 -7.23 -32.30 8.18
N THR A 970 -7.87 -33.02 9.11
CA THR A 970 -7.32 -33.56 10.39
C THR A 970 -7.36 -32.61 11.60
N GLY A 971 -7.79 -31.35 11.45
CA GLY A 971 -7.91 -30.41 12.58
C GLY A 971 -6.60 -29.71 12.95
N VAL A 972 -5.55 -29.91 12.15
CA VAL A 972 -4.31 -29.13 12.25
C VAL A 972 -4.60 -27.69 11.78
N THR A 973 -4.32 -26.74 12.67
CA THR A 973 -4.56 -25.32 12.39
C THR A 973 -3.27 -24.54 12.15
N THR A 974 -3.35 -23.56 11.27
CA THR A 974 -2.40 -22.45 11.18
C THR A 974 -3.18 -21.15 11.12
N ASN A 975 -2.52 -20.03 11.38
CA ASN A 975 -3.19 -18.74 11.53
C ASN A 975 -2.56 -17.69 10.61
N VAL A 976 -3.40 -16.77 10.17
CA VAL A 976 -2.97 -15.44 9.76
C VAL A 976 -2.46 -14.72 11.02
N THR A 977 -1.25 -14.19 10.97
CA THR A 977 -0.61 -13.46 12.07
C THR A 977 -0.80 -11.95 11.96
N SER A 978 -0.96 -11.44 10.74
CA SER A 978 -1.19 -10.03 10.48
C SER A 978 -1.96 -9.80 9.19
N VAL A 979 -2.83 -8.79 9.22
CA VAL A 979 -3.50 -8.23 8.05
C VAL A 979 -3.06 -6.77 7.94
N THR A 980 -2.59 -6.36 6.76
CA THR A 980 -2.14 -4.98 6.52
C THR A 980 -2.88 -4.39 5.33
N PHE A 981 -3.42 -3.18 5.50
CA PHE A 981 -3.97 -2.37 4.41
C PHE A 981 -2.90 -1.36 3.96
N SER A 982 -2.68 -1.30 2.64
CA SER A 982 -1.67 -0.45 1.99
C SER A 982 -2.17 0.00 0.61
N ASN A 983 -1.41 0.88 -0.07
CA ASN A 983 -1.76 1.40 -1.41
C ASN A 983 -3.19 1.92 -1.50
N ILE A 984 -3.63 2.65 -0.48
CA ILE A 984 -4.98 3.20 -0.42
C ILE A 984 -5.07 4.36 -1.41
N VAL A 985 -6.04 4.29 -2.29
CA VAL A 985 -6.45 5.35 -3.20
C VAL A 985 -7.90 5.67 -2.87
N ASP A 986 -8.10 6.91 -2.44
CA ASP A 986 -9.40 7.52 -2.17
C ASP A 986 -9.79 8.31 -3.43
N GLU A 987 -10.70 7.75 -4.23
CA GLU A 987 -11.03 8.32 -5.56
C GLU A 987 -11.93 9.55 -5.43
N ASP A 988 -12.79 9.57 -4.42
CA ASP A 988 -13.86 10.58 -4.30
C ASP A 988 -13.57 11.62 -3.20
N LYS A 989 -12.62 11.33 -2.28
CA LYS A 989 -12.19 12.17 -1.15
C LYS A 989 -13.34 12.64 -0.26
N GLY A 990 -14.48 11.95 -0.30
CA GLY A 990 -15.71 12.36 0.37
C GLY A 990 -15.69 12.11 1.88
N LYS A 991 -14.93 11.10 2.34
CA LYS A 991 -14.76 10.76 3.76
C LYS A 991 -13.30 10.45 4.09
N GLU A 992 -12.87 10.82 5.30
CA GLU A 992 -11.54 10.43 5.78
C GLU A 992 -11.46 8.90 5.96
N ILE A 993 -10.57 8.26 5.20
CA ILE A 993 -10.28 6.83 5.35
C ILE A 993 -9.44 6.59 6.63
N VAL A 994 -9.99 5.78 7.54
CA VAL A 994 -9.35 5.48 8.84
C VAL A 994 -8.97 4.01 8.89
N ILE A 995 -7.69 3.75 9.18
CA ILE A 995 -7.19 2.39 9.47
C ILE A 995 -6.96 2.22 10.96
N THR A 996 -7.50 1.16 11.54
CA THR A 996 -7.26 0.76 12.93
C THR A 996 -6.63 -0.62 13.00
N ASN A 997 -5.75 -0.85 13.99
CA ASN A 997 -5.04 -2.11 14.18
C ASN A 997 -4.29 -2.63 12.93
N ASN A 998 -3.79 -1.74 12.06
CA ASN A 998 -3.05 -2.13 10.88
C ASN A 998 -1.85 -3.02 11.24
N GLY A 999 -1.66 -4.15 10.55
CA GLY A 999 -0.64 -5.14 10.88
C GLY A 999 -1.04 -6.14 11.97
N LYS A 1000 -2.31 -6.17 12.41
CA LYS A 1000 -2.86 -7.22 13.29
C LYS A 1000 -3.96 -8.00 12.57
N VAL A 1001 -4.28 -9.19 13.05
CA VAL A 1001 -5.35 -10.05 12.49
C VAL A 1001 -6.72 -9.35 12.48
N ASN A 1002 -6.96 -8.48 13.46
CA ASN A 1002 -8.18 -7.69 13.60
C ASN A 1002 -8.08 -6.27 13.02
N ALA A 1003 -7.22 -6.06 12.02
CA ALA A 1003 -7.12 -4.79 11.30
C ALA A 1003 -8.48 -4.39 10.71
N LYS A 1004 -8.80 -3.10 10.75
CA LYS A 1004 -10.00 -2.53 10.12
C LYS A 1004 -9.65 -1.31 9.30
N ILE A 1005 -10.34 -1.15 8.18
CA ILE A 1005 -10.36 0.05 7.34
C ILE A 1005 -11.81 0.51 7.23
N ALA A 1006 -12.04 1.82 7.37
CA ALA A 1006 -13.36 2.44 7.39
C ALA A 1006 -13.32 3.79 6.66
N GLY A 1007 -14.49 4.30 6.26
CA GLY A 1007 -14.61 5.52 5.46
C GLY A 1007 -14.50 5.26 3.96
N LEU A 1008 -14.60 3.99 3.54
CA LEU A 1008 -14.49 3.60 2.14
C LEU A 1008 -15.76 3.92 1.36
N GLU A 1009 -15.59 4.47 0.16
CA GLU A 1009 -16.62 4.79 -0.83
C GLU A 1009 -16.38 4.01 -2.13
N ALA A 1010 -17.38 3.95 -3.01
CA ALA A 1010 -17.25 3.21 -4.27
C ALA A 1010 -16.08 3.75 -5.11
N LEU A 1011 -15.34 2.86 -5.78
CA LEU A 1011 -14.08 3.10 -6.53
C LEU A 1011 -12.82 3.28 -5.70
N ASP A 1012 -12.92 3.47 -4.38
CA ASP A 1012 -11.74 3.41 -3.53
C ASP A 1012 -11.05 2.06 -3.69
N ASN A 1013 -9.72 2.06 -3.68
CA ASN A 1013 -8.96 0.83 -3.81
C ASN A 1013 -7.83 0.76 -2.82
N PHE A 1014 -7.49 -0.47 -2.42
CA PHE A 1014 -6.42 -0.73 -1.48
C PHE A 1014 -5.87 -2.13 -1.68
N THR A 1015 -4.66 -2.37 -1.17
CA THR A 1015 -4.05 -3.70 -1.11
C THR A 1015 -4.13 -4.24 0.30
N THR A 1016 -4.76 -5.41 0.45
CA THR A 1016 -4.77 -6.19 1.67
C THR A 1016 -3.65 -7.22 1.61
N THR A 1017 -2.75 -7.21 2.58
CA THR A 1017 -1.68 -8.21 2.73
C THR A 1017 -1.96 -9.10 3.93
N PHE A 1018 -2.13 -10.39 3.69
CA PHE A 1018 -2.22 -11.43 4.71
C PHE A 1018 -0.84 -12.00 4.95
N THR A 1019 -0.45 -12.20 6.22
CA THR A 1019 0.78 -12.89 6.58
C THR A 1019 0.43 -14.12 7.41
N PHE A 1020 0.92 -15.28 7.02
CA PHE A 1020 0.71 -16.54 7.72
C PHE A 1020 1.82 -16.80 8.74
N ALA A 1021 1.59 -17.69 9.70
CA ALA A 1021 2.53 -18.00 10.78
C ALA A 1021 3.94 -18.44 10.30
N ASN A 1022 4.05 -18.98 9.08
CA ASN A 1022 5.33 -19.37 8.47
C ASN A 1022 6.02 -18.23 7.69
N GLY A 1023 5.49 -17.00 7.76
CA GLY A 1023 6.03 -15.83 7.09
C GLY A 1023 5.65 -15.69 5.61
N LYS A 1024 4.89 -16.63 5.03
CA LYS A 1024 4.35 -16.46 3.68
C LYS A 1024 3.31 -15.34 3.67
N THR A 1025 3.26 -14.60 2.57
CA THR A 1025 2.31 -13.51 2.37
C THR A 1025 1.42 -13.74 1.16
N ALA A 1026 0.17 -13.30 1.28
CA ALA A 1026 -0.77 -13.18 0.18
C ALA A 1026 -1.15 -11.71 0.05
N GLU A 1027 -1.20 -11.21 -1.19
CA GLU A 1027 -1.68 -9.86 -1.47
C GLU A 1027 -2.96 -9.96 -2.30
N LEU A 1028 -3.96 -9.20 -1.87
CA LEU A 1028 -5.22 -9.04 -2.57
C LEU A 1028 -5.44 -7.55 -2.82
N LYS A 1029 -5.62 -7.16 -4.08
CA LYS A 1029 -6.11 -5.82 -4.39
C LYS A 1029 -7.62 -5.84 -4.23
N VAL A 1030 -8.14 -4.89 -3.47
CA VAL A 1030 -9.57 -4.73 -3.22
C VAL A 1030 -9.99 -3.43 -3.87
N VAL A 1031 -11.07 -3.47 -4.65
CA VAL A 1031 -11.77 -2.26 -5.06
C VAL A 1031 -13.15 -2.28 -4.42
N VAL A 1032 -13.53 -1.12 -3.90
CA VAL A 1032 -14.78 -0.92 -3.20
C VAL A 1032 -15.89 -0.69 -4.22
N THR A 1033 -16.99 -1.42 -4.09
CA THR A 1033 -18.19 -1.24 -4.91
C THR A 1033 -19.27 -0.47 -4.13
N GLU A 1034 -20.31 -0.03 -4.85
CA GLU A 1034 -21.50 0.57 -4.24
C GLU A 1034 -22.19 -0.34 -3.22
#